data_AF-A0A6A6HYL5-F1
#
_entry.id   AF-A0A6A6HYL5-F1
#
_cell.length_a   1.000
_cell.length_b   1.000
_cell.length_c   1.000
_cell.angle_alpha   90.00
_cell.angle_beta   90.00
_cell.angle_gamma   90.00
#
_symmetry.space_group_name_H-M   'P 1'
#
loop_
_entity.id
_entity.type
_entity.pdbx_description
1 polymer ?
#
loop_
_entity_poly.entity_id
_entity_poly.type
_entity_poly.pdbx_seq_one_letter_code
_entity_poly.pdbx_strand_id
1 'polypeptide(L)'
;MKTARYATSRQKACLRCSAAKAKCDRRAGRCTRCALRGLSCTYPRARSPTASRPNIPSRLSTGLEAPDFSLVEVLSGPELFCPINADDIRNRWLNTYLPDPGQKTKEYSASITAFIYRILKSYAAVAVHGRGAPPFVHTSQITTTSTRPPLSTCLTLVRMCEKPLPGSERAAADVLQREMSSLYEQHETYDDLALLGAFQAYLIYSMVLFFRLNEGSSPCLRQAMMNLQDLASAASRRGLMCIAEQQRVRPRWEAWITAEAKRRTLFTMYLFDSVLSAQDGLPTLLGTELQGLPAPANHSLWRAQTRHKWETAYNLHLADWVEGLRIDELWPMPANLGEVGIIERRSRVDQWLENVDEFGTVLYAVTSCTHVGHDWSESLAQISTPHTIALNSAQIRRLTPSTPAETYSIFDRRQKFLLVFIVSTAATFSGFASNIYFPALPTIAHDLNVSVELVNLTVTSYLIFQGLAPSLWGPVSDVKGRRIAYCCTFLVFLGACIGLAETKNFATLVVLRCLQSTGSASTIAVGSGVIGDITTRAERGGFMGIFQAGLLIPVAVGPVIGGALAGSLGWKAIFAFLAIYSGVFLLLLVFLLPETLRSIVGNGGRRPASLIARYPLTAYQRLTRVKWKSEAESAQPAARKHIDVTGPLRILVSKQAAPIIFFLAIYYAVWQMSITVMSSLFEQRYGLGETQIGLTFIANGMGSMIGTLVTGKILDVDYRRVKAKHEARSQRPDIETGGGNLTRRTTTHPEDHFPLEQARLRLVPLFSLFQCLSILLFGWTIQYSHRVHIAVPIIATFVTGWTAVSTQSVIMTYLVDIFSDRSAAASASLNLARCLFAAGGTSFVMPLVDSVGVGLAFTICAIVQAVALTGVAVQWRFAGRWRREAERKERLDEEQQKEARVVV
;
A
#
# COMPACT_ATOMS: atom_id res chain seq x y z
N MET A 1 20.39 53.46 0.13
CA MET A 1 21.27 52.94 -0.94
C MET A 1 22.53 52.31 -0.33
N LYS A 2 22.89 51.08 -0.73
CA LYS A 2 24.27 50.56 -0.78
C LYS A 2 24.25 49.19 -1.50
N THR A 3 24.86 49.12 -2.68
CA THR A 3 24.78 47.95 -3.57
C THR A 3 25.94 46.98 -3.33
N ALA A 4 25.62 45.71 -3.06
CA ALA A 4 26.62 44.67 -2.88
C ALA A 4 27.15 44.18 -4.24
N ARG A 5 28.36 44.60 -4.62
CA ARG A 5 29.12 43.96 -5.72
C ARG A 5 29.82 42.71 -5.18
N TYR A 6 29.56 41.55 -5.77
CA TYR A 6 30.27 40.29 -5.45
C TYR A 6 30.71 39.53 -6.70
N ALA A 7 31.72 38.67 -6.52
CA ALA A 7 32.19 37.67 -7.48
C ALA A 7 32.73 38.17 -8.84
N THR A 8 33.94 38.75 -8.82
CA THR A 8 34.81 38.68 -10.01
C THR A 8 35.20 37.24 -10.30
N SER A 9 35.09 36.81 -11.57
CA SER A 9 35.41 35.44 -11.97
C SER A 9 36.89 35.10 -11.73
N ARG A 10 37.14 33.95 -11.07
CA ARG A 10 38.51 33.42 -10.86
C ARG A 10 39.09 32.89 -12.19
N GLN A 11 39.54 33.79 -13.06
CA GLN A 11 40.38 33.41 -14.22
C GLN A 11 41.59 32.59 -13.75
N LYS A 12 41.76 31.40 -14.33
CA LYS A 12 42.90 30.51 -14.04
C LYS A 12 44.16 31.00 -14.77
N ALA A 13 45.33 30.54 -14.32
CA ALA A 13 46.59 30.83 -14.99
C ALA A 13 46.61 30.29 -16.45
N CYS A 14 47.46 30.87 -17.31
CA CYS A 14 47.64 30.36 -18.66
C CYS A 14 48.17 28.91 -18.66
N LEU A 15 47.84 28.14 -19.70
CA LEU A 15 48.11 26.70 -19.76
C LEU A 15 49.59 26.35 -19.54
N ARG A 16 50.53 27.10 -20.13
CA ARG A 16 51.97 26.88 -19.97
C ARG A 16 52.51 27.21 -18.57
N CYS A 17 51.93 28.16 -17.84
CA CYS A 17 52.31 28.41 -16.45
C CYS A 17 51.62 27.43 -15.49
N SER A 18 50.36 27.04 -15.77
CA SER A 18 49.65 26.02 -15.00
C SER A 18 50.34 24.65 -15.08
N ALA A 19 50.73 24.21 -16.28
CA ALA A 19 51.44 22.95 -16.49
C ALA A 19 52.83 22.96 -15.82
N ALA A 20 53.56 24.07 -15.89
CA ALA A 20 54.86 24.24 -15.26
C ALA A 20 54.79 24.68 -13.78
N LYS A 21 53.62 24.57 -13.12
CA LYS A 21 53.34 24.96 -11.72
C LYS A 21 53.88 26.35 -11.30
N ALA A 22 53.96 27.29 -12.24
CA ALA A 22 54.63 28.57 -12.05
C ALA A 22 53.65 29.74 -11.92
N LYS A 23 54.05 30.78 -11.17
CA LYS A 23 53.25 32.01 -10.98
C LYS A 23 53.01 32.70 -12.33
N CYS A 24 51.77 33.11 -12.57
CA CYS A 24 51.31 33.75 -13.81
C CYS A 24 50.70 35.10 -13.46
N ASP A 25 51.22 36.15 -14.10
CA ASP A 25 50.89 37.57 -13.91
C ASP A 25 49.60 38.03 -14.65
N ARG A 26 48.99 37.14 -15.45
CA ARG A 26 47.65 37.31 -16.07
C ARG A 26 47.45 38.56 -16.94
N ARG A 27 48.54 39.17 -17.44
CA ARG A 27 48.46 40.24 -18.44
C ARG A 27 47.73 39.77 -19.71
N ALA A 28 46.95 40.68 -20.29
CA ALA A 28 46.25 40.46 -21.56
C ALA A 28 47.25 40.16 -22.69
N GLY A 29 46.86 39.31 -23.64
CA GLY A 29 47.77 38.79 -24.66
C GLY A 29 48.70 37.71 -24.09
N ARG A 30 49.88 38.08 -23.58
CA ARG A 30 50.87 37.15 -23.01
C ARG A 30 51.31 37.55 -21.61
N CYS A 31 51.44 36.57 -20.72
CA CYS A 31 52.03 36.78 -19.40
C CYS A 31 53.56 36.90 -19.49
N THR A 32 54.17 37.69 -18.60
CA THR A 32 55.60 38.05 -18.64
C THR A 32 56.52 36.83 -18.65
N ARG A 33 56.24 35.79 -17.84
CA ARG A 33 57.02 34.53 -17.84
C ARG A 33 57.01 33.80 -19.20
N CYS A 34 55.90 33.86 -19.93
CA CYS A 34 55.81 33.24 -21.25
C CYS A 34 56.52 34.09 -22.32
N ALA A 35 56.40 35.42 -22.24
CA ALA A 35 57.12 36.34 -23.13
C ALA A 35 58.65 36.16 -23.02
N LEU A 36 59.19 36.19 -21.80
CA LEU A 36 60.64 36.04 -21.52
C LEU A 36 61.25 34.68 -21.91
N ARG A 37 60.42 33.66 -22.21
CA ARG A 37 60.88 32.33 -22.65
C ARG A 37 60.38 31.95 -24.05
N GLY A 38 59.87 32.90 -24.83
CA GLY A 38 59.34 32.65 -26.18
C GLY A 38 58.11 31.72 -26.24
N LEU A 39 57.47 31.45 -25.10
CA LEU A 39 56.41 30.43 -25.00
C LEU A 39 55.03 30.98 -25.38
N SER A 40 54.23 30.17 -26.08
CA SER A 40 52.84 30.48 -26.39
C SER A 40 51.98 30.56 -25.12
N CYS A 41 51.36 31.72 -24.90
CA CYS A 41 50.59 32.02 -23.69
C CYS A 41 49.09 31.98 -24.00
N THR A 42 48.44 30.86 -23.68
CA THR A 42 47.00 30.67 -23.93
C THR A 42 46.24 30.51 -22.62
N TYR A 43 45.17 31.29 -22.44
CA TYR A 43 44.23 31.15 -21.32
C TYR A 43 43.02 30.30 -21.75
N PRO A 44 42.47 29.43 -20.89
CA PRO A 44 41.26 28.67 -21.24
C PRO A 44 40.05 29.60 -21.43
N ARG A 45 39.51 29.65 -22.66
CA ARG A 45 38.18 30.24 -22.93
C ARG A 45 37.09 29.22 -22.55
N ALA A 46 36.00 29.71 -21.95
CA ALA A 46 34.74 28.97 -21.92
C ALA A 46 34.18 28.88 -23.36
N ARG A 47 33.45 27.80 -23.68
CA ARG A 47 32.93 27.52 -25.03
C ARG A 47 31.41 27.65 -25.11
N SER A 48 30.97 28.27 -26.20
CA SER A 48 29.66 28.13 -26.84
C SER A 48 29.91 27.88 -28.35
N PRO A 49 28.92 27.40 -29.14
CA PRO A 49 29.17 26.68 -30.40
C PRO A 49 28.95 27.49 -31.69
N THR A 50 29.62 27.10 -32.81
CA THR A 50 29.00 26.61 -34.08
C THR A 50 30.05 26.25 -35.18
N ALA A 51 29.59 25.55 -36.23
CA ALA A 51 30.26 24.76 -37.27
C ALA A 51 31.21 25.42 -38.31
N SER A 52 31.99 24.58 -39.02
CA SER A 52 32.21 24.60 -40.50
C SER A 52 33.05 23.38 -41.01
N ARG A 53 33.08 23.14 -42.34
CA ARG A 53 33.67 22.00 -43.13
C ARG A 53 35.06 22.40 -43.74
N PRO A 54 35.84 21.63 -44.58
CA PRO A 54 35.55 20.41 -45.38
C PRO A 54 36.68 19.30 -45.45
N ASN A 55 36.72 18.51 -46.55
CA ASN A 55 37.39 17.20 -46.74
C ASN A 55 38.78 17.24 -47.45
N ILE A 56 39.51 16.10 -47.48
CA ILE A 56 40.25 15.52 -48.65
C ILE A 56 40.70 14.04 -48.38
N PRO A 57 40.89 13.12 -49.38
CA PRO A 57 40.68 11.68 -49.17
C PRO A 57 41.73 10.65 -49.70
N SER A 58 41.61 9.38 -49.26
CA SER A 58 42.16 8.13 -49.82
C SER A 58 43.69 7.93 -49.74
N ARG A 59 44.30 6.72 -49.73
CA ARG A 59 43.87 5.31 -49.93
C ARG A 59 44.56 4.41 -48.86
N LEU A 60 44.20 3.15 -48.58
CA LEU A 60 43.06 2.31 -49.04
C LEU A 60 42.29 1.80 -47.79
N SER A 61 42.03 0.53 -47.40
CA SER A 61 42.28 -0.84 -47.91
C SER A 61 41.17 -1.82 -47.45
N THR A 62 41.17 -3.05 -47.97
CA THR A 62 40.19 -4.14 -47.71
C THR A 62 40.45 -4.93 -46.41
N GLY A 63 39.47 -5.52 -45.73
CA GLY A 63 38.02 -5.48 -45.96
C GLY A 63 37.28 -6.72 -45.43
N LEU A 64 36.44 -6.55 -44.41
CA LEU A 64 35.39 -7.48 -43.99
C LEU A 64 34.34 -6.67 -43.20
N GLU A 65 33.06 -6.89 -43.47
CA GLU A 65 32.06 -5.81 -43.34
C GLU A 65 31.50 -5.64 -41.92
N ALA A 66 31.54 -4.38 -41.45
CA ALA A 66 30.71 -3.91 -40.34
C ALA A 66 29.62 -2.99 -40.92
N PRO A 67 28.33 -3.19 -40.60
CA PRO A 67 27.25 -2.39 -41.18
C PRO A 67 27.28 -0.96 -40.65
N ASP A 68 27.48 -0.03 -41.58
CA ASP A 68 27.55 1.41 -41.34
C ASP A 68 26.14 1.96 -41.05
N PHE A 69 25.81 2.24 -39.79
CA PHE A 69 24.58 2.98 -39.44
C PHE A 69 24.75 4.48 -39.69
N SER A 70 24.89 4.80 -40.97
CA SER A 70 25.08 6.14 -41.51
C SER A 70 23.81 7.00 -41.41
N LEU A 71 24.00 8.32 -41.51
CA LEU A 71 22.97 9.36 -41.28
C LEU A 71 21.96 9.51 -42.45
N VAL A 72 21.35 8.41 -42.89
CA VAL A 72 20.44 8.38 -44.06
C VAL A 72 19.01 7.93 -43.69
N GLU A 73 18.82 6.98 -42.76
CA GLU A 73 17.48 6.47 -42.37
C GLU A 73 16.60 7.44 -41.56
N VAL A 74 17.05 8.68 -41.30
CA VAL A 74 16.28 9.72 -40.59
C VAL A 74 15.33 10.49 -41.53
N LEU A 75 15.28 10.13 -42.83
CA LEU A 75 14.51 10.82 -43.87
C LEU A 75 13.22 10.13 -44.31
N SER A 76 12.81 9.04 -43.66
CA SER A 76 11.42 8.58 -43.70
C SER A 76 10.66 9.17 -42.50
N GLY A 77 9.57 9.88 -42.75
CA GLY A 77 8.63 10.28 -41.70
C GLY A 77 8.03 9.05 -40.99
N PRO A 78 7.40 9.22 -39.82
CA PRO A 78 6.69 8.10 -39.20
C PRO A 78 5.57 7.66 -40.15
N GLU A 79 5.57 6.39 -40.53
CA GLU A 79 4.57 5.79 -41.44
C GLU A 79 3.23 5.66 -40.71
N LEU A 80 2.53 6.80 -40.61
CA LEU A 80 1.22 6.94 -40.01
C LEU A 80 0.16 7.17 -41.08
N PHE A 81 -1.03 6.63 -40.86
CA PHE A 81 -2.21 6.90 -41.68
C PHE A 81 -3.38 7.37 -40.79
N CYS A 82 -4.32 8.10 -41.38
CA CYS A 82 -5.55 8.52 -40.70
C CYS A 82 -6.69 7.58 -41.12
N PRO A 83 -7.24 6.74 -40.23
CA PRO A 83 -8.35 5.85 -40.57
C PRO A 83 -9.72 6.55 -40.57
N ILE A 84 -9.78 7.79 -40.09
CA ILE A 84 -11.01 8.60 -39.95
C ILE A 84 -10.92 9.86 -40.80
N ASN A 85 -12.07 10.47 -41.12
CA ASN A 85 -12.09 11.79 -41.72
C ASN A 85 -11.70 12.85 -40.68
N ALA A 86 -10.51 13.42 -40.80
CA ALA A 86 -10.00 14.42 -39.88
C ALA A 86 -10.77 15.76 -39.94
N ASP A 87 -11.54 16.01 -41.00
CA ASP A 87 -12.25 17.28 -41.18
C ASP A 87 -13.53 17.34 -40.35
N ASP A 88 -14.09 16.19 -39.95
CA ASP A 88 -15.23 16.13 -39.04
C ASP A 88 -14.83 16.58 -37.63
N ILE A 89 -13.57 16.32 -37.22
CA ILE A 89 -12.97 16.85 -35.98
C ILE A 89 -12.94 18.39 -36.01
N ARG A 90 -12.61 18.98 -37.16
CA ARG A 90 -12.53 20.44 -37.37
C ARG A 90 -13.91 21.09 -37.31
N ASN A 91 -14.90 20.42 -37.89
CA ASN A 91 -16.26 20.91 -38.01
C ASN A 91 -17.11 20.65 -36.75
N ARG A 92 -16.63 19.81 -35.82
CA ARG A 92 -17.34 19.33 -34.62
C ARG A 92 -18.09 20.41 -33.84
N TRP A 93 -17.53 21.61 -33.67
CA TRP A 93 -18.19 22.73 -32.97
C TRP A 93 -19.53 23.13 -33.60
N LEU A 94 -19.71 22.99 -34.92
CA LEU A 94 -20.97 23.26 -35.63
C LEU A 94 -22.11 22.35 -35.14
N ASN A 95 -21.81 21.10 -34.78
CA ASN A 95 -22.80 20.11 -34.37
C ASN A 95 -23.55 20.48 -33.08
N THR A 96 -23.04 21.48 -32.34
CA THR A 96 -23.70 22.07 -31.15
C THR A 96 -24.83 23.06 -31.53
N TYR A 97 -24.86 23.51 -32.79
CA TYR A 97 -25.83 24.49 -33.33
C TYR A 97 -26.66 23.94 -34.49
N LEU A 98 -26.07 23.05 -35.29
CA LEU A 98 -26.66 22.38 -36.44
C LEU A 98 -26.67 20.86 -36.16
N PRO A 99 -27.81 20.26 -35.78
CA PRO A 99 -27.86 18.86 -35.40
C PRO A 99 -27.67 17.93 -36.61
N ASP A 100 -26.52 17.27 -36.68
CA ASP A 100 -26.22 16.25 -37.69
C ASP A 100 -26.92 14.90 -37.40
N PRO A 101 -27.54 14.23 -38.39
CA PRO A 101 -28.26 12.97 -38.18
C PRO A 101 -27.43 11.79 -37.67
N GLY A 102 -26.10 11.79 -37.82
CA GLY A 102 -25.23 10.76 -37.27
C GLY A 102 -24.86 10.97 -35.79
N GLN A 103 -25.08 12.18 -35.26
CA GLN A 103 -24.53 12.60 -33.97
C GLN A 103 -25.47 12.27 -32.81
N LYS A 104 -24.92 11.72 -31.72
CA LYS A 104 -25.69 11.31 -30.53
C LYS A 104 -25.31 12.15 -29.32
N THR A 105 -26.30 12.71 -28.63
CA THR A 105 -26.09 13.33 -27.31
C THR A 105 -25.69 12.24 -26.30
N LYS A 106 -24.65 12.51 -25.51
CA LYS A 106 -24.21 11.69 -24.38
C LYS A 106 -24.59 12.41 -23.09
N GLU A 107 -25.46 11.81 -22.28
CA GLU A 107 -25.88 12.41 -21.02
C GLU A 107 -24.84 12.19 -19.92
N TYR A 108 -24.24 13.27 -19.42
CA TYR A 108 -23.41 13.23 -18.22
C TYR A 108 -24.18 13.77 -17.01
N SER A 109 -24.46 12.91 -16.04
CA SER A 109 -24.91 13.36 -14.72
C SER A 109 -23.90 14.33 -14.11
N ALA A 110 -24.38 15.27 -13.28
CA ALA A 110 -23.54 16.30 -12.66
C ALA A 110 -22.33 15.73 -11.89
N SER A 111 -22.41 14.49 -11.39
CA SER A 111 -21.31 13.79 -10.73
C SER A 111 -20.19 13.37 -11.70
N ILE A 112 -20.54 12.98 -12.93
CA ILE A 112 -19.59 12.64 -14.00
C ILE A 112 -18.92 13.92 -14.52
N THR A 113 -19.69 14.97 -14.79
CA THR A 113 -19.15 16.29 -15.20
C THR A 113 -18.19 16.84 -14.13
N ALA A 114 -18.56 16.75 -12.85
CA ALA A 114 -17.69 17.14 -11.74
C ALA A 114 -16.44 16.24 -11.60
N PHE A 115 -16.52 14.96 -11.98
CA PHE A 115 -15.36 14.06 -12.04
C PHE A 115 -14.40 14.47 -13.17
N ILE A 116 -14.89 14.63 -14.41
CA ILE A 116 -14.07 15.05 -15.55
C ILE A 116 -13.41 16.41 -15.27
N TYR A 117 -14.19 17.40 -14.76
CA TYR A 117 -13.68 18.70 -14.33
C TYR A 117 -12.50 18.56 -13.36
N ARG A 118 -12.62 17.70 -12.33
CA ARG A 118 -11.55 17.50 -11.32
C ARG A 118 -10.32 16.81 -11.89
N ILE A 119 -10.48 15.84 -12.79
CA ILE A 119 -9.37 15.15 -13.45
C ILE A 119 -8.61 16.11 -14.37
N LEU A 120 -9.31 16.84 -15.23
CA LEU A 120 -8.68 17.80 -16.15
C LEU A 120 -8.03 18.98 -15.40
N LYS A 121 -8.65 19.46 -14.31
CA LYS A 121 -8.03 20.43 -13.38
C LYS A 121 -6.73 19.90 -12.76
N SER A 122 -6.65 18.60 -12.49
CA SER A 122 -5.43 17.93 -12.02
C SER A 122 -4.35 17.90 -13.11
N TYR A 123 -4.70 17.60 -14.37
CA TYR A 123 -3.73 17.59 -15.48
C TYR A 123 -3.14 18.99 -15.73
N ALA A 124 -3.96 20.03 -15.73
CA ALA A 124 -3.50 21.42 -15.80
C ALA A 124 -2.57 21.76 -14.61
N ALA A 125 -2.93 21.30 -13.40
CA ALA A 125 -2.09 21.48 -12.22
C ALA A 125 -0.74 20.72 -12.30
N VAL A 126 -0.68 19.52 -12.89
CA VAL A 126 0.58 18.77 -13.04
C VAL A 126 1.58 19.52 -13.90
N ALA A 127 1.14 20.06 -15.06
CA ALA A 127 1.98 20.87 -15.94
C ALA A 127 2.48 22.14 -15.23
N VAL A 128 1.56 22.87 -14.58
CA VAL A 128 1.85 24.13 -13.88
C VAL A 128 2.87 23.97 -12.74
N HIS A 129 2.75 22.94 -11.89
CA HIS A 129 3.72 22.71 -10.80
C HIS A 129 5.04 22.05 -11.27
N GLY A 130 5.19 21.70 -12.55
CA GLY A 130 6.38 21.04 -13.09
C GLY A 130 6.73 19.68 -12.47
N ARG A 131 5.77 18.99 -11.85
CA ARG A 131 6.00 17.72 -11.12
C ARG A 131 5.98 16.46 -11.99
N GLY A 132 5.67 16.61 -13.27
CA GLY A 132 5.53 15.54 -14.25
C GLY A 132 4.87 16.04 -15.53
N ALA A 133 4.55 15.12 -16.43
CA ALA A 133 3.79 15.41 -17.65
C ALA A 133 2.29 15.13 -17.42
N PRO A 134 1.36 15.83 -18.12
CA PRO A 134 0.00 15.35 -18.32
C PRO A 134 0.00 13.97 -19.03
N PRO A 135 -0.98 13.08 -18.79
CA PRO A 135 -0.92 11.69 -19.25
C PRO A 135 -1.10 11.49 -20.77
N PHE A 136 -1.35 12.57 -21.51
CA PHE A 136 -1.36 12.63 -22.98
C PHE A 136 -0.01 13.09 -23.59
N VAL A 137 0.97 13.45 -22.76
CA VAL A 137 2.34 13.82 -23.17
C VAL A 137 3.30 12.72 -22.73
N HIS A 138 4.01 12.10 -23.67
CA HIS A 138 4.95 11.02 -23.34
C HIS A 138 6.29 11.54 -22.82
N THR A 139 6.91 10.80 -21.91
CA THR A 139 8.18 11.17 -21.25
C THR A 139 9.33 11.41 -22.24
N SER A 140 9.36 10.72 -23.39
CA SER A 140 10.38 10.93 -24.43
C SER A 140 10.31 12.33 -25.08
N GLN A 141 9.12 12.93 -25.17
CA GLN A 141 8.90 14.27 -25.73
C GLN A 141 9.53 15.38 -24.87
N ILE A 142 9.85 15.08 -23.60
CA ILE A 142 10.43 16.01 -22.62
C ILE A 142 11.91 15.67 -22.33
N THR A 143 12.29 14.40 -22.42
CA THR A 143 13.61 13.90 -21.98
C THR A 143 14.68 13.93 -23.07
N THR A 144 14.29 13.92 -24.35
CA THR A 144 15.24 13.95 -25.46
C THR A 144 15.85 15.34 -25.66
N THR A 145 17.14 15.42 -25.97
CA THR A 145 17.84 16.70 -26.25
C THR A 145 17.43 17.37 -27.58
N SER A 146 16.36 16.88 -28.22
CA SER A 146 15.72 17.44 -29.41
C SER A 146 14.28 17.88 -29.12
N THR A 147 14.00 18.37 -27.91
CA THR A 147 12.73 19.05 -27.56
C THR A 147 12.45 20.19 -28.56
N ARG A 148 11.46 20.00 -29.42
CA ARG A 148 11.01 21.04 -30.38
C ARG A 148 10.23 22.15 -29.66
N PRO A 149 10.27 23.41 -30.13
CA PRO A 149 9.95 24.57 -29.30
C PRO A 149 8.56 24.63 -28.62
N PRO A 150 7.43 24.29 -29.28
CA PRO A 150 6.10 24.58 -28.73
C PRO A 150 5.84 24.02 -27.32
N LEU A 151 6.14 22.74 -27.11
CA LEU A 151 5.84 22.05 -25.86
C LEU A 151 6.82 22.46 -24.74
N SER A 152 8.09 22.72 -25.06
CA SER A 152 9.09 23.15 -24.08
C SER A 152 8.87 24.60 -23.63
N THR A 153 8.43 25.48 -24.54
CA THR A 153 7.97 26.84 -24.21
C THR A 153 6.72 26.77 -23.32
N CYS A 154 5.71 25.98 -23.69
CA CYS A 154 4.49 25.80 -22.90
C CYS A 154 4.79 25.34 -21.46
N LEU A 155 5.52 24.22 -21.30
CA LEU A 155 5.91 23.67 -19.98
C LEU A 155 6.85 24.57 -19.17
N THR A 156 7.35 25.66 -19.75
CA THR A 156 8.09 26.71 -19.06
C THR A 156 7.17 27.86 -18.65
N LEU A 157 6.36 28.39 -19.58
CA LEU A 157 5.49 29.54 -19.35
C LEU A 157 4.37 29.25 -18.35
N VAL A 158 3.71 28.07 -18.41
CA VAL A 158 2.60 27.77 -17.48
C VAL A 158 3.01 27.75 -16.00
N ARG A 159 4.31 27.69 -15.69
CA ARG A 159 4.82 27.80 -14.31
C ARG A 159 4.57 29.17 -13.69
N MET A 160 4.41 30.23 -14.49
CA MET A 160 3.99 31.56 -13.99
C MET A 160 2.60 31.51 -13.33
N CYS A 161 1.79 30.48 -13.66
CA CYS A 161 0.46 30.26 -13.12
C CYS A 161 0.44 29.34 -11.89
N GLU A 162 1.59 28.99 -11.27
CA GLU A 162 1.60 28.15 -10.06
C GLU A 162 0.92 28.85 -8.87
N LYS A 163 1.24 30.13 -8.70
CA LYS A 163 0.70 31.04 -7.69
C LYS A 163 0.65 32.46 -8.26
N PRO A 164 -0.35 32.79 -9.11
CA PRO A 164 -0.53 34.16 -9.54
C PRO A 164 -0.77 35.05 -8.32
N LEU A 165 -0.28 36.29 -8.38
CA LEU A 165 -0.59 37.29 -7.36
C LEU A 165 -1.95 37.90 -7.68
N PRO A 166 -2.72 38.39 -6.68
CA PRO A 166 -3.99 39.08 -6.94
C PRO A 166 -3.80 40.22 -7.97
N GLY A 167 -4.52 40.14 -9.08
CA GLY A 167 -4.41 41.09 -10.20
C GLY A 167 -3.36 40.75 -11.27
N SER A 168 -2.43 39.81 -11.05
CA SER A 168 -1.48 39.37 -12.09
C SER A 168 -2.07 38.31 -13.04
N GLU A 169 -3.29 37.84 -12.78
CA GLU A 169 -3.95 36.76 -13.51
C GLU A 169 -4.23 37.12 -14.98
N ARG A 170 -4.70 38.35 -15.23
CA ARG A 170 -4.89 38.87 -16.60
C ARG A 170 -3.59 38.97 -17.38
N ALA A 171 -2.52 39.48 -16.76
CA ALA A 171 -1.20 39.56 -17.39
C ALA A 171 -0.61 38.17 -17.70
N ALA A 172 -0.96 37.14 -16.93
CA ALA A 172 -0.64 35.75 -17.27
C ALA A 172 -1.52 35.24 -18.43
N ALA A 173 -2.83 35.51 -18.41
CA ALA A 173 -3.75 35.15 -19.48
C ALA A 173 -3.33 35.76 -20.83
N ASP A 174 -2.99 37.05 -20.86
CA ASP A 174 -2.48 37.77 -22.03
C ASP A 174 -1.24 37.08 -22.64
N VAL A 175 -0.31 36.63 -21.80
CA VAL A 175 0.91 35.94 -22.25
C VAL A 175 0.58 34.57 -22.83
N LEU A 176 -0.29 33.79 -22.17
CA LEU A 176 -0.71 32.49 -22.71
C LEU A 176 -1.50 32.64 -24.03
N GLN A 177 -2.39 33.63 -24.13
CA GLN A 177 -3.19 33.88 -25.32
C GLN A 177 -2.33 34.33 -26.52
N ARG A 178 -1.32 35.20 -26.33
CA ARG A 178 -0.39 35.60 -27.40
C ARG A 178 0.42 34.40 -27.92
N GLU A 179 0.88 33.54 -27.02
CA GLU A 179 1.58 32.31 -27.40
C GLU A 179 0.65 31.31 -28.10
N MET A 180 -0.62 31.22 -27.69
CA MET A 180 -1.63 30.44 -28.40
C MET A 180 -1.83 30.95 -29.83
N SER A 181 -2.01 32.26 -30.05
CA SER A 181 -2.10 32.83 -31.41
C SER A 181 -0.85 32.55 -32.24
N SER A 182 0.35 32.76 -31.67
CA SER A 182 1.64 32.47 -32.30
C SER A 182 1.77 30.99 -32.74
N LEU A 183 1.37 30.04 -31.88
CA LEU A 183 1.35 28.61 -32.21
C LEU A 183 0.33 28.25 -33.30
N TYR A 184 -0.79 28.98 -33.37
CA TYR A 184 -1.84 28.75 -34.36
C TYR A 184 -1.47 29.32 -35.74
N GLU A 185 -0.98 30.55 -35.79
CA GLU A 185 -0.51 31.21 -37.03
C GLU A 185 0.62 30.44 -37.71
N GLN A 186 1.48 29.79 -36.94
CA GLN A 186 2.64 29.05 -37.46
C GLN A 186 2.35 27.56 -37.78
N HIS A 187 1.18 27.02 -37.40
CA HIS A 187 0.99 25.57 -37.29
C HIS A 187 1.17 24.81 -38.61
N GLU A 188 0.80 25.41 -39.75
CA GLU A 188 0.96 24.82 -41.08
C GLU A 188 2.45 24.55 -41.42
N THR A 189 3.35 25.42 -40.93
CA THR A 189 4.80 25.35 -41.17
C THR A 189 5.51 24.30 -40.31
N TYR A 190 4.85 23.79 -39.27
CA TYR A 190 5.45 22.83 -38.35
C TYR A 190 5.56 21.43 -38.95
N ASP A 191 6.63 20.72 -38.61
CA ASP A 191 6.75 19.27 -38.85
C ASP A 191 5.81 18.45 -37.94
N ASP A 192 5.69 17.14 -38.14
CA ASP A 192 4.68 16.34 -37.42
C ASP A 192 4.84 16.34 -35.88
N LEU A 193 6.07 16.30 -35.38
CA LEU A 193 6.33 16.31 -33.94
C LEU A 193 6.19 17.71 -33.33
N ALA A 194 6.51 18.76 -34.11
CA ALA A 194 6.26 20.14 -33.72
C ALA A 194 4.75 20.46 -33.72
N LEU A 195 3.98 19.93 -34.67
CA LEU A 195 2.52 20.07 -34.74
C LEU A 195 1.82 19.32 -33.60
N LEU A 196 2.24 18.08 -33.29
CA LEU A 196 1.80 17.38 -32.07
C LEU A 196 2.15 18.18 -30.81
N GLY A 197 3.38 18.71 -30.73
CA GLY A 197 3.83 19.55 -29.62
C GLY A 197 3.01 20.83 -29.46
N ALA A 198 2.59 21.45 -30.59
CA ALA A 198 1.73 22.62 -30.61
C ALA A 198 0.30 22.29 -30.18
N PHE A 199 -0.29 21.19 -30.68
CA PHE A 199 -1.61 20.69 -30.26
C PHE A 199 -1.64 20.38 -28.75
N GLN A 200 -0.63 19.68 -28.23
CA GLN A 200 -0.47 19.43 -26.79
C GLN A 200 -0.30 20.72 -25.98
N ALA A 201 0.52 21.67 -26.45
CA ALA A 201 0.72 22.96 -25.80
C ALA A 201 -0.57 23.80 -25.75
N TYR A 202 -1.31 23.86 -26.86
CA TYR A 202 -2.55 24.63 -26.98
C TYR A 202 -3.66 24.07 -26.07
N LEU A 203 -3.77 22.74 -25.97
CA LEU A 203 -4.66 22.07 -25.01
C LEU A 203 -4.26 22.42 -23.56
N ILE A 204 -2.97 22.34 -23.21
CA ILE A 204 -2.48 22.70 -21.87
C ILE A 204 -2.77 24.17 -21.53
N TYR A 205 -2.51 25.10 -22.45
CA TYR A 205 -2.79 26.53 -22.25
C TYR A 205 -4.30 26.77 -22.05
N SER A 206 -5.16 26.19 -22.90
CA SER A 206 -6.62 26.31 -22.80
C SER A 206 -7.15 25.79 -21.45
N MET A 207 -6.61 24.65 -20.98
CA MET A 207 -6.93 24.09 -19.67
C MET A 207 -6.40 24.96 -18.52
N VAL A 208 -5.25 25.63 -18.65
CA VAL A 208 -4.73 26.55 -17.61
C VAL A 208 -5.57 27.84 -17.54
N LEU A 209 -5.93 28.43 -18.68
CA LEU A 209 -6.85 29.58 -18.74
C LEU A 209 -8.17 29.28 -18.01
N PHE A 210 -8.77 28.12 -18.31
CA PHE A 210 -10.03 27.68 -17.69
C PHE A 210 -9.88 27.31 -16.20
N PHE A 211 -8.98 26.38 -15.85
CA PHE A 211 -8.94 25.80 -14.50
C PHE A 211 -8.13 26.59 -13.47
N ARG A 212 -7.23 27.49 -13.90
CA ARG A 212 -6.33 28.26 -13.01
C ARG A 212 -6.55 29.76 -13.05
N LEU A 213 -6.74 30.34 -14.23
CA LEU A 213 -6.96 31.78 -14.39
C LEU A 213 -8.45 32.15 -14.45
N ASN A 214 -9.34 31.14 -14.43
CA ASN A 214 -10.79 31.28 -14.28
C ASN A 214 -11.49 32.08 -15.40
N GLU A 215 -10.89 32.15 -16.59
CA GLU A 215 -11.41 32.83 -17.80
C GLU A 215 -12.57 32.05 -18.49
N GLY A 216 -13.30 31.23 -17.72
CA GLY A 216 -14.26 30.22 -18.20
C GLY A 216 -15.59 30.75 -18.72
N SER A 217 -15.75 32.07 -18.83
CA SER A 217 -16.90 32.72 -19.48
C SER A 217 -16.46 33.72 -20.56
N SER A 218 -15.18 33.68 -20.96
CA SER A 218 -14.65 34.54 -22.01
C SER A 218 -14.99 33.99 -23.40
N PRO A 219 -15.38 34.82 -24.38
CA PRO A 219 -15.58 34.37 -25.76
C PRO A 219 -14.27 33.85 -26.39
N CYS A 220 -13.13 34.30 -25.88
CA CYS A 220 -11.79 33.80 -26.21
C CYS A 220 -11.68 32.28 -26.06
N LEU A 221 -12.27 31.69 -25.00
CA LEU A 221 -12.12 30.25 -24.75
C LEU A 221 -12.87 29.37 -25.78
N ARG A 222 -13.97 29.88 -26.37
CA ARG A 222 -14.67 29.17 -27.45
C ARG A 222 -13.94 29.29 -28.78
N GLN A 223 -13.35 30.45 -29.10
CA GLN A 223 -12.42 30.57 -30.22
C GLN A 223 -11.20 29.67 -30.04
N ALA A 224 -10.66 29.57 -28.82
CA ALA A 224 -9.57 28.65 -28.50
C ALA A 224 -9.97 27.18 -28.72
N MET A 225 -11.20 26.76 -28.39
CA MET A 225 -11.67 25.40 -28.70
C MET A 225 -11.78 25.17 -30.22
N MET A 226 -12.28 26.13 -31.00
CA MET A 226 -12.33 26.02 -32.47
C MET A 226 -10.92 25.90 -33.08
N ASN A 227 -10.00 26.76 -32.66
CA ASN A 227 -8.58 26.71 -33.08
C ASN A 227 -7.91 25.39 -32.66
N LEU A 228 -8.27 24.85 -31.49
CA LEU A 228 -7.76 23.58 -30.96
C LEU A 228 -8.32 22.37 -31.73
N GLN A 229 -9.57 22.43 -32.19
CA GLN A 229 -10.18 21.44 -33.09
C GLN A 229 -9.53 21.47 -34.48
N ASP A 230 -9.14 22.64 -35.00
CA ASP A 230 -8.39 22.75 -36.26
C ASP A 230 -6.97 22.17 -36.12
N LEU A 231 -6.25 22.52 -35.04
CA LEU A 231 -4.96 21.89 -34.70
C LEU A 231 -5.06 20.37 -34.53
N ALA A 232 -6.15 19.87 -33.94
CA ALA A 232 -6.43 18.45 -33.82
C ALA A 232 -6.65 17.80 -35.18
N SER A 233 -7.39 18.45 -36.08
CA SER A 233 -7.59 18.01 -37.46
C SER A 233 -6.25 17.96 -38.23
N ALA A 234 -5.47 19.03 -38.21
CA ALA A 234 -4.17 19.10 -38.88
C ALA A 234 -3.19 18.02 -38.36
N ALA A 235 -3.14 17.78 -37.06
CA ALA A 235 -2.34 16.71 -36.46
C ALA A 235 -2.84 15.30 -36.84
N SER A 236 -4.17 15.13 -36.97
CA SER A 236 -4.83 13.87 -37.35
C SER A 236 -4.67 13.54 -38.83
N ARG A 237 -4.74 14.53 -39.73
CA ARG A 237 -4.46 14.39 -41.17
C ARG A 237 -3.07 13.78 -41.43
N ARG A 238 -2.11 14.02 -40.54
CA ARG A 238 -0.76 13.41 -40.53
C ARG A 238 -0.70 12.04 -39.81
N GLY A 239 -1.84 11.38 -39.67
CA GLY A 239 -2.01 10.01 -39.20
C GLY A 239 -2.14 9.82 -37.68
N LEU A 240 -2.96 8.83 -37.31
CA LEU A 240 -3.34 8.45 -35.95
C LEU A 240 -3.08 6.97 -35.61
N MET A 241 -2.65 6.17 -36.59
CA MET A 241 -2.23 4.77 -36.46
C MET A 241 -0.99 4.53 -37.31
N CYS A 242 -0.10 3.62 -36.93
CA CYS A 242 1.03 3.24 -37.78
C CYS A 242 0.58 2.24 -38.86
N ILE A 243 1.13 2.32 -40.08
CA ILE A 243 0.83 1.37 -41.17
C ILE A 243 1.19 -0.07 -40.75
N ALA A 244 2.26 -0.25 -39.97
CA ALA A 244 2.61 -1.55 -39.40
C ALA A 244 1.55 -2.10 -38.41
N GLU A 245 0.81 -1.26 -37.67
CA GLU A 245 -0.31 -1.71 -36.82
C GLU A 245 -1.41 -2.34 -37.70
N GLN A 246 -1.72 -1.74 -38.85
CA GLN A 246 -2.68 -2.27 -39.82
C GLN A 246 -2.21 -3.57 -40.48
N GLN A 247 -0.91 -3.72 -40.72
CA GLN A 247 -0.29 -4.93 -41.27
C GLN A 247 -0.04 -6.03 -40.20
N ARG A 248 -0.42 -5.79 -38.93
CA ARG A 248 -0.16 -6.66 -37.77
C ARG A 248 1.34 -6.97 -37.54
N VAL A 249 2.21 -6.02 -37.89
CA VAL A 249 3.67 -6.06 -37.66
C VAL A 249 4.04 -5.05 -36.57
N ARG A 250 5.11 -5.30 -35.80
CA ARG A 250 5.58 -4.36 -34.77
C ARG A 250 6.03 -3.02 -35.39
N PRO A 251 5.41 -1.88 -35.07
CA PRO A 251 5.81 -0.58 -35.58
C PRO A 251 7.16 -0.11 -35.01
N ARG A 252 7.75 0.94 -35.61
CA ARG A 252 8.87 1.69 -35.02
C ARG A 252 8.35 2.40 -33.74
N TRP A 253 9.04 2.25 -32.60
CA TRP A 253 8.65 2.82 -31.30
C TRP A 253 8.35 4.32 -31.37
N GLU A 254 9.16 5.03 -32.13
CA GLU A 254 9.11 6.48 -32.30
C GLU A 254 7.83 6.93 -33.04
N ALA A 255 7.41 6.18 -34.06
CA ALA A 255 6.14 6.38 -34.76
C ALA A 255 4.95 6.02 -33.88
N TRP A 256 5.04 4.90 -33.14
CA TRP A 256 3.96 4.42 -32.28
C TRP A 256 3.67 5.37 -31.11
N ILE A 257 4.71 5.86 -30.43
CA ILE A 257 4.56 6.87 -29.37
C ILE A 257 3.93 8.15 -29.92
N THR A 258 4.25 8.53 -31.15
CA THR A 258 3.65 9.70 -31.82
C THR A 258 2.16 9.49 -32.09
N ALA A 259 1.77 8.33 -32.65
CA ALA A 259 0.37 7.96 -32.87
C ALA A 259 -0.44 7.91 -31.56
N GLU A 260 0.08 7.22 -30.54
CA GLU A 260 -0.59 7.09 -29.24
C GLU A 260 -0.68 8.43 -28.49
N ALA A 261 0.34 9.30 -28.59
CA ALA A 261 0.29 10.66 -28.04
C ALA A 261 -0.74 11.54 -28.77
N LYS A 262 -0.86 11.44 -30.10
CA LYS A 262 -1.96 12.09 -30.86
C LYS A 262 -3.32 11.61 -30.37
N ARG A 263 -3.55 10.28 -30.31
CA ARG A 263 -4.81 9.66 -29.82
C ARG A 263 -5.17 10.13 -28.40
N ARG A 264 -4.23 10.08 -27.45
CA ARG A 264 -4.45 10.51 -26.06
C ARG A 264 -4.71 12.01 -25.91
N THR A 265 -4.05 12.85 -26.72
CA THR A 265 -4.30 14.30 -26.75
C THR A 265 -5.69 14.60 -27.31
N LEU A 266 -6.09 13.92 -28.38
CA LEU A 266 -7.42 13.98 -29.00
C LEU A 266 -8.52 13.57 -28.01
N PHE A 267 -8.40 12.41 -27.35
CA PHE A 267 -9.36 11.99 -26.32
C PHE A 267 -9.43 12.98 -25.14
N THR A 268 -8.31 13.59 -24.75
CA THR A 268 -8.31 14.63 -23.70
C THR A 268 -9.02 15.91 -24.15
N MET A 269 -8.84 16.32 -25.42
CA MET A 269 -9.58 17.44 -26.00
C MET A 269 -11.09 17.19 -25.97
N TYR A 270 -11.56 15.99 -26.33
CA TYR A 270 -13.00 15.66 -26.32
C TYR A 270 -13.59 15.62 -24.90
N LEU A 271 -12.80 15.25 -23.90
CA LEU A 271 -13.20 15.39 -22.49
C LEU A 271 -13.26 16.86 -22.04
N PHE A 272 -12.36 17.71 -22.53
CA PHE A 272 -12.35 19.14 -22.22
C PHE A 272 -13.49 19.90 -22.91
N ASP A 273 -13.70 19.68 -24.22
CA ASP A 273 -14.89 20.04 -25.01
C ASP A 273 -16.18 19.74 -24.24
N SER A 274 -16.29 18.51 -23.73
CA SER A 274 -17.46 18.10 -22.95
C SER A 274 -17.65 18.86 -21.62
N VAL A 275 -16.57 19.34 -21.00
CA VAL A 275 -16.64 20.16 -19.77
C VAL A 275 -17.00 21.61 -20.10
N LEU A 276 -16.52 22.16 -21.22
CA LEU A 276 -16.91 23.49 -21.67
C LEU A 276 -18.39 23.53 -22.06
N SER A 277 -18.85 22.60 -22.91
CA SER A 277 -20.27 22.51 -23.30
C SER A 277 -21.18 22.36 -22.09
N ALA A 278 -20.82 21.50 -21.13
CA ALA A 278 -21.61 21.32 -19.91
C ALA A 278 -21.58 22.53 -18.95
N GLN A 279 -20.59 23.42 -19.04
CA GLN A 279 -20.57 24.70 -18.31
C GLN A 279 -21.43 25.76 -19.02
N ASP A 280 -21.41 25.79 -20.35
CA ASP A 280 -22.20 26.71 -21.18
C ASP A 280 -23.70 26.29 -21.29
N GLY A 281 -24.08 25.14 -20.72
CA GLY A 281 -25.44 24.59 -20.80
C GLY A 281 -25.78 23.92 -22.14
N LEU A 282 -24.76 23.58 -22.93
CA LEU A 282 -24.86 23.04 -24.28
C LEU A 282 -24.82 21.50 -24.29
N PRO A 283 -25.46 20.83 -25.28
CA PRO A 283 -25.49 19.37 -25.35
C PRO A 283 -24.09 18.79 -25.53
N THR A 284 -23.72 17.84 -24.67
CA THR A 284 -22.48 17.07 -24.83
C THR A 284 -22.69 15.97 -25.87
N LEU A 285 -21.87 15.96 -26.92
CA LEU A 285 -22.03 15.06 -28.09
C LEU A 285 -21.03 13.91 -28.08
N LEU A 286 -21.43 12.73 -28.55
CA LEU A 286 -20.55 11.56 -28.74
C LEU A 286 -19.39 11.89 -29.68
N GLY A 287 -18.34 11.06 -29.64
CA GLY A 287 -17.16 11.21 -30.50
C GLY A 287 -17.24 10.31 -31.72
N THR A 288 -18.39 10.25 -32.41
CA THR A 288 -18.64 9.32 -33.53
C THR A 288 -17.60 9.43 -34.65
N GLU A 289 -17.05 10.62 -34.88
CA GLU A 289 -15.98 10.88 -35.83
C GLU A 289 -14.64 10.19 -35.46
N LEU A 290 -14.51 9.68 -34.23
CA LEU A 290 -13.37 8.91 -33.74
C LEU A 290 -13.53 7.39 -33.90
N GLN A 291 -14.62 6.92 -34.52
CA GLN A 291 -14.93 5.50 -34.63
C GLN A 291 -13.81 4.70 -35.32
N GLY A 292 -13.53 3.50 -34.82
CA GLY A 292 -12.51 2.61 -35.38
C GLY A 292 -11.08 2.88 -34.90
N LEU A 293 -10.79 4.03 -34.27
CA LEU A 293 -9.49 4.30 -33.64
C LEU A 293 -9.21 3.33 -32.47
N PRO A 294 -7.95 2.96 -32.19
CA PRO A 294 -7.59 2.21 -31.00
C PRO A 294 -7.96 2.96 -29.71
N ALA A 295 -8.47 2.22 -28.71
CA ALA A 295 -8.53 2.67 -27.33
C ALA A 295 -7.10 2.87 -26.75
N PRO A 296 -6.93 3.63 -25.64
CA PRO A 296 -5.61 3.86 -25.06
C PRO A 296 -4.85 2.56 -24.78
N ALA A 297 -3.59 2.53 -25.18
CA ALA A 297 -2.73 1.38 -25.04
C ALA A 297 -2.41 1.04 -23.58
N ASN A 298 -1.98 -0.20 -23.34
CA ASN A 298 -1.69 -0.72 -22.01
C ASN A 298 -0.58 0.06 -21.28
N HIS A 299 -0.54 -0.11 -19.96
CA HIS A 299 0.38 0.60 -19.05
C HIS A 299 1.85 0.31 -19.36
N SER A 300 2.21 -0.91 -19.77
CA SER A 300 3.60 -1.31 -20.03
C SER A 300 4.17 -0.70 -21.32
N LEU A 301 3.35 -0.55 -22.36
CA LEU A 301 3.71 0.14 -23.60
C LEU A 301 3.82 1.65 -23.40
N TRP A 302 2.81 2.31 -22.82
CA TRP A 302 2.81 3.77 -22.67
C TRP A 302 3.87 4.30 -21.69
N ARG A 303 4.34 3.46 -20.74
CA ARG A 303 5.43 3.84 -19.81
C ARG A 303 6.83 3.36 -20.24
N ALA A 304 6.97 2.77 -21.43
CA ALA A 304 8.25 2.24 -21.89
C ALA A 304 9.23 3.37 -22.25
N GLN A 305 10.17 3.66 -21.35
CA GLN A 305 11.18 4.73 -21.51
C GLN A 305 12.27 4.43 -22.56
N THR A 306 12.38 3.19 -23.04
CA THR A 306 13.38 2.79 -24.05
C THR A 306 12.77 1.86 -25.08
N ARG A 307 13.22 1.98 -26.33
CA ARG A 307 12.80 1.13 -27.45
C ARG A 307 12.84 -0.37 -27.13
N HIS A 308 13.92 -0.89 -26.56
CA HIS A 308 14.01 -2.31 -26.20
C HIS A 308 12.93 -2.77 -25.20
N LYS A 309 12.60 -1.94 -24.19
CA LYS A 309 11.53 -2.27 -23.23
C LYS A 309 10.17 -2.26 -23.94
N TRP A 310 9.95 -1.27 -24.80
CA TRP A 310 8.73 -1.17 -25.61
C TRP A 310 8.60 -2.36 -26.59
N GLU A 311 9.65 -2.71 -27.33
CA GLU A 311 9.64 -3.82 -28.29
C GLU A 311 9.34 -5.17 -27.61
N THR A 312 9.81 -5.35 -26.37
CA THR A 312 9.49 -6.54 -25.56
C THR A 312 8.01 -6.55 -25.16
N ALA A 313 7.48 -5.43 -24.67
CA ALA A 313 6.06 -5.30 -24.30
C ALA A 313 5.12 -5.38 -25.51
N TYR A 314 5.55 -4.93 -26.69
CA TYR A 314 4.76 -4.96 -27.92
C TYR A 314 4.73 -6.37 -28.53
N ASN A 315 5.81 -7.14 -28.42
CA ASN A 315 5.79 -8.56 -28.78
C ASN A 315 4.77 -9.35 -27.95
N LEU A 316 4.61 -9.02 -26.65
CA LEU A 316 3.57 -9.61 -25.81
C LEU A 316 2.17 -9.13 -26.23
N HIS A 317 1.99 -7.83 -26.46
CA HIS A 317 0.72 -7.29 -26.96
C HIS A 317 0.25 -7.95 -28.27
N LEU A 318 1.16 -8.24 -29.20
CA LEU A 318 0.87 -8.98 -30.45
C LEU A 318 0.55 -10.48 -30.23
N ALA A 319 0.91 -11.06 -29.09
CA ALA A 319 0.52 -12.43 -28.73
C ALA A 319 -0.85 -12.45 -28.03
N ASP A 320 -1.13 -11.44 -27.20
CA ASP A 320 -2.36 -11.30 -26.42
C ASP A 320 -3.55 -10.77 -27.25
N TRP A 321 -3.30 -10.04 -28.36
CA TRP A 321 -4.31 -9.36 -29.17
C TRP A 321 -4.15 -9.59 -30.68
N VAL A 322 -5.19 -10.13 -31.32
CA VAL A 322 -5.29 -10.22 -32.80
C VAL A 322 -5.57 -8.86 -33.44
N GLU A 323 -6.47 -8.09 -32.83
CA GLU A 323 -6.69 -6.66 -33.06
C GLU A 323 -7.00 -5.99 -31.73
N GLY A 324 -6.34 -4.87 -31.41
CA GLY A 324 -6.56 -4.13 -30.17
C GLY A 324 -8.00 -3.60 -30.05
N LEU A 325 -8.44 -3.36 -28.81
CA LEU A 325 -9.76 -2.76 -28.53
C LEU A 325 -9.88 -1.38 -29.20
N ARG A 326 -11.01 -1.12 -29.86
CA ARG A 326 -11.33 0.17 -30.51
C ARG A 326 -12.11 1.08 -29.56
N ILE A 327 -11.98 2.40 -29.73
CA ILE A 327 -12.58 3.40 -28.82
C ILE A 327 -14.10 3.35 -28.81
N ASP A 328 -14.72 3.00 -29.95
CA ASP A 328 -16.17 2.84 -30.10
C ASP A 328 -16.72 1.59 -29.38
N GLU A 329 -15.86 0.64 -29.01
CA GLU A 329 -16.25 -0.49 -28.17
C GLU A 329 -16.59 -0.08 -26.73
N LEU A 330 -16.13 1.10 -26.29
CA LEU A 330 -16.46 1.69 -24.99
C LEU A 330 -17.76 2.51 -24.99
N TRP A 331 -18.32 2.86 -26.16
CA TRP A 331 -19.56 3.65 -26.29
C TRP A 331 -20.82 2.79 -26.06
N PRO A 332 -22.03 3.37 -25.94
CA PRO A 332 -23.27 2.60 -25.77
C PRO A 332 -23.45 1.50 -26.84
N MET A 333 -23.96 0.35 -26.41
CA MET A 333 -24.16 -0.82 -27.27
C MET A 333 -25.09 -0.51 -28.45
N PRO A 334 -24.76 -0.93 -29.70
CA PRO A 334 -25.68 -0.84 -30.83
C PRO A 334 -26.88 -1.76 -30.63
N ALA A 335 -28.09 -1.26 -30.86
CA ALA A 335 -29.34 -2.05 -30.79
C ALA A 335 -29.39 -3.22 -31.80
N ASN A 336 -28.50 -3.19 -32.79
CA ASN A 336 -28.40 -4.17 -33.88
C ASN A 336 -27.48 -5.36 -33.53
N LEU A 337 -26.82 -5.33 -32.36
CA LEU A 337 -25.78 -6.31 -31.99
C LEU A 337 -26.41 -7.53 -31.30
N GLY A 338 -26.28 -8.72 -31.90
CA GLY A 338 -26.78 -9.97 -31.32
C GLY A 338 -26.03 -10.39 -30.05
N GLU A 339 -26.66 -11.24 -29.23
CA GLU A 339 -26.17 -11.65 -27.89
C GLU A 339 -24.70 -12.10 -27.87
N VAL A 340 -24.28 -12.89 -28.88
CA VAL A 340 -22.90 -13.37 -29.02
C VAL A 340 -21.90 -12.20 -29.16
N GLY A 341 -22.23 -11.19 -29.98
CA GLY A 341 -21.39 -10.00 -30.16
C GLY A 341 -21.37 -9.09 -28.94
N ILE A 342 -22.44 -9.08 -28.13
CA ILE A 342 -22.48 -8.38 -26.83
C ILE A 342 -21.52 -9.07 -25.84
N ILE A 343 -21.50 -10.41 -25.81
CA ILE A 343 -20.60 -11.20 -24.94
C ILE A 343 -19.14 -11.07 -25.39
N GLU A 344 -18.86 -11.19 -26.69
CA GLU A 344 -17.52 -11.03 -27.26
C GLU A 344 -16.94 -9.65 -26.95
N ARG A 345 -17.71 -8.59 -27.22
CA ARG A 345 -17.30 -7.20 -26.95
C ARG A 345 -17.05 -6.95 -25.46
N ARG A 346 -17.83 -7.55 -24.55
CA ARG A 346 -17.56 -7.49 -23.10
C ARG A 346 -16.25 -8.18 -22.75
N SER A 347 -16.03 -9.39 -23.24
CA SER A 347 -14.78 -10.14 -23.02
C SER A 347 -13.54 -9.33 -23.47
N ARG A 348 -13.62 -8.66 -24.63
CA ARG A 348 -12.54 -7.76 -25.12
C ARG A 348 -12.38 -6.52 -24.22
N VAL A 349 -13.46 -5.89 -23.76
CA VAL A 349 -13.37 -4.76 -22.82
C VAL A 349 -12.75 -5.19 -21.49
N ASP A 350 -13.15 -6.33 -20.93
CA ASP A 350 -12.60 -6.87 -19.68
C ASP A 350 -11.11 -7.22 -19.83
N GLN A 351 -10.70 -7.89 -20.91
CA GLN A 351 -9.30 -8.19 -21.23
C GLN A 351 -8.43 -6.91 -21.35
N TRP A 352 -8.98 -5.82 -21.90
CA TRP A 352 -8.29 -4.54 -21.97
C TRP A 352 -8.12 -3.88 -20.59
N LEU A 353 -9.13 -3.99 -19.72
CA LEU A 353 -9.11 -3.45 -18.36
C LEU A 353 -8.08 -4.14 -17.44
N GLU A 354 -7.66 -5.38 -17.73
CA GLU A 354 -6.63 -6.07 -16.92
C GLU A 354 -5.29 -5.32 -16.86
N ASN A 355 -4.92 -4.62 -17.95
CA ASN A 355 -3.58 -4.03 -18.12
C ASN A 355 -3.62 -2.53 -18.52
N VAL A 356 -4.78 -1.89 -18.38
CA VAL A 356 -4.99 -0.46 -18.68
C VAL A 356 -4.21 0.44 -17.71
N ASP A 357 -3.86 1.66 -18.16
CA ASP A 357 -3.26 2.68 -17.29
C ASP A 357 -4.31 3.60 -16.63
N GLU A 358 -3.86 4.56 -15.81
CA GLU A 358 -4.76 5.48 -15.12
C GLU A 358 -5.55 6.40 -16.07
N PHE A 359 -5.08 6.60 -17.30
CA PHE A 359 -5.77 7.39 -18.32
C PHE A 359 -6.90 6.59 -18.98
N GLY A 360 -6.62 5.35 -19.41
CA GLY A 360 -7.66 4.45 -19.92
C GLY A 360 -8.69 4.10 -18.84
N THR A 361 -8.28 3.99 -17.57
CA THR A 361 -9.19 3.83 -16.42
C THR A 361 -10.18 5.00 -16.30
N VAL A 362 -9.69 6.25 -16.43
CA VAL A 362 -10.55 7.44 -16.46
C VAL A 362 -11.47 7.42 -17.67
N LEU A 363 -10.96 7.06 -18.85
CA LEU A 363 -11.74 7.02 -20.07
C LEU A 363 -12.88 6.00 -19.97
N TYR A 364 -12.61 4.81 -19.42
CA TYR A 364 -13.63 3.79 -19.11
C TYR A 364 -14.66 4.29 -18.09
N ALA A 365 -14.23 4.90 -16.99
CA ALA A 365 -15.14 5.42 -15.97
C ALA A 365 -16.06 6.53 -16.51
N VAL A 366 -15.63 7.28 -17.52
CA VAL A 366 -16.46 8.28 -18.22
C VAL A 366 -17.38 7.64 -19.25
N THR A 367 -16.89 6.70 -20.07
CA THR A 367 -17.68 6.09 -21.15
C THR A 367 -18.70 5.09 -20.63
N SER A 368 -18.36 4.20 -19.69
CA SER A 368 -19.28 3.25 -19.05
C SER A 368 -20.52 3.93 -18.46
N CYS A 369 -20.36 5.15 -17.93
CA CYS A 369 -21.47 5.94 -17.40
C CYS A 369 -22.40 6.56 -18.46
N THR A 370 -22.11 6.42 -19.76
CA THR A 370 -23.03 6.83 -20.85
C THR A 370 -23.97 5.71 -21.32
N HIS A 371 -23.83 4.48 -20.77
CA HIS A 371 -24.66 3.31 -21.11
C HIS A 371 -26.01 3.26 -20.36
N VAL A 372 -26.51 4.40 -19.87
CA VAL A 372 -27.77 4.48 -19.10
C VAL A 372 -28.97 4.38 -20.07
N GLY A 373 -29.26 3.16 -20.50
CA GLY A 373 -30.31 2.87 -21.48
C GLY A 373 -30.74 1.40 -21.54
N HIS A 374 -29.82 0.45 -21.34
CA HIS A 374 -30.18 -0.95 -21.04
C HIS A 374 -30.03 -1.23 -19.55
N ASP A 375 -30.97 -2.01 -19.03
CA ASP A 375 -30.95 -2.47 -17.64
C ASP A 375 -29.88 -3.57 -17.51
N TRP A 376 -28.90 -3.36 -16.62
CA TRP A 376 -27.77 -4.29 -16.44
C TRP A 376 -28.20 -5.67 -15.91
N SER A 377 -29.49 -5.82 -15.58
CA SER A 377 -30.15 -7.06 -15.16
C SER A 377 -30.25 -8.11 -16.27
N GLU A 378 -30.65 -7.73 -17.49
CA GLU A 378 -30.76 -8.66 -18.64
C GLU A 378 -29.40 -9.25 -19.01
N SER A 379 -28.39 -8.38 -19.00
CA SER A 379 -27.03 -8.66 -19.44
C SER A 379 -26.23 -9.60 -18.53
N LEU A 380 -26.69 -9.82 -17.29
CA LEU A 380 -26.12 -10.82 -16.38
C LEU A 380 -26.82 -12.19 -16.50
N ALA A 381 -28.00 -12.26 -17.13
CA ALA A 381 -28.74 -13.52 -17.29
C ALA A 381 -28.14 -14.41 -18.40
N GLN A 382 -27.75 -13.83 -19.54
CA GLN A 382 -27.18 -14.55 -20.69
C GLN A 382 -25.86 -15.30 -20.38
N ILE A 383 -25.13 -14.87 -19.35
CA ILE A 383 -23.85 -15.49 -18.93
C ILE A 383 -24.10 -16.81 -18.15
N SER A 384 -25.35 -17.17 -17.85
CA SER A 384 -25.71 -18.16 -16.82
C SER A 384 -26.69 -19.26 -17.27
N THR A 385 -26.40 -20.04 -18.32
CA THR A 385 -26.63 -21.53 -18.41
C THR A 385 -26.43 -22.12 -19.82
N PRO A 386 -25.96 -23.38 -19.96
CA PRO A 386 -26.15 -24.19 -21.15
C PRO A 386 -27.49 -24.98 -21.11
N HIS A 387 -28.06 -25.22 -22.30
CA HIS A 387 -29.23 -26.06 -22.63
C HIS A 387 -29.97 -26.82 -21.50
N THR A 388 -31.19 -26.40 -21.12
CA THR A 388 -32.29 -27.33 -20.78
C THR A 388 -33.68 -26.68 -20.99
N ILE A 389 -34.57 -27.42 -21.68
CA ILE A 389 -36.05 -27.37 -21.76
C ILE A 389 -36.79 -26.08 -21.31
N ALA A 390 -37.59 -25.53 -22.22
CA ALA A 390 -38.45 -24.37 -21.96
C ALA A 390 -39.61 -24.65 -20.96
N LEU A 391 -39.82 -23.72 -20.04
CA LEU A 391 -41.01 -23.62 -19.18
C LEU A 391 -41.62 -22.22 -19.30
N ASN A 392 -42.94 -22.12 -19.17
CA ASN A 392 -43.67 -20.90 -19.50
C ASN A 392 -43.31 -19.69 -18.62
N SER A 393 -43.21 -18.52 -19.26
CA SER A 393 -42.76 -17.24 -18.67
C SER A 393 -43.57 -16.78 -17.45
N ALA A 394 -44.82 -17.23 -17.31
CA ALA A 394 -45.67 -16.99 -16.14
C ALA A 394 -45.15 -17.65 -14.85
N GLN A 395 -44.42 -18.77 -14.93
CA GLN A 395 -43.77 -19.40 -13.78
C GLN A 395 -42.37 -18.83 -13.53
N ILE A 396 -41.62 -18.49 -14.58
CA ILE A 396 -40.29 -17.86 -14.46
C ILE A 396 -40.37 -16.52 -13.69
N ARG A 397 -41.45 -15.74 -13.89
CA ARG A 397 -41.70 -14.48 -13.14
C ARG A 397 -41.88 -14.66 -11.62
N ARG A 398 -41.92 -15.89 -11.09
CA ARG A 398 -41.90 -16.18 -9.65
C ARG A 398 -40.51 -16.60 -9.11
N LEU A 399 -39.48 -16.71 -9.95
CA LEU A 399 -38.20 -17.33 -9.60
C LEU A 399 -36.96 -16.43 -9.74
N THR A 400 -37.07 -15.24 -10.33
CA THR A 400 -35.95 -14.29 -10.50
C THR A 400 -36.12 -12.99 -9.68
N PRO A 401 -35.86 -13.00 -8.36
CA PRO A 401 -35.77 -11.76 -7.59
C PRO A 401 -34.53 -10.98 -7.99
N SER A 402 -34.70 -9.74 -8.47
CA SER A 402 -33.58 -8.86 -8.80
C SER A 402 -32.81 -8.43 -7.53
N THR A 403 -31.72 -9.13 -7.24
CA THR A 403 -30.79 -8.80 -6.15
C THR A 403 -29.82 -7.70 -6.60
N PRO A 404 -29.98 -6.44 -6.15
CA PRO A 404 -28.90 -5.46 -6.29
C PRO A 404 -27.67 -5.94 -5.52
N ALA A 405 -26.48 -5.56 -5.99
CA ALA A 405 -25.20 -5.99 -5.43
C ALA A 405 -25.20 -5.93 -3.88
N GLU A 406 -25.04 -7.09 -3.23
CA GLU A 406 -25.22 -7.20 -1.79
C GLU A 406 -24.28 -6.26 -1.04
N THR A 407 -24.86 -5.44 -0.15
CA THR A 407 -24.07 -4.54 0.67
C THR A 407 -23.29 -5.35 1.69
N TYR A 408 -21.96 -5.32 1.59
CA TYR A 408 -21.02 -6.17 2.35
C TYR A 408 -21.34 -6.25 3.85
N SER A 409 -21.83 -5.19 4.48
CA SER A 409 -22.41 -5.27 5.83
C SER A 409 -23.49 -4.20 6.02
N ILE A 410 -24.56 -4.55 6.75
CA ILE A 410 -25.61 -3.57 7.14
C ILE A 410 -25.13 -2.52 8.14
N PHE A 411 -23.94 -2.69 8.73
CA PHE A 411 -23.43 -1.76 9.74
C PHE A 411 -22.93 -0.46 9.11
N ASP A 412 -23.54 0.65 9.51
CA ASP A 412 -23.11 2.00 9.14
C ASP A 412 -21.74 2.33 9.76
N ARG A 413 -21.12 3.45 9.33
CA ARG A 413 -19.77 3.80 9.80
C ARG A 413 -19.73 4.04 11.33
N ARG A 414 -20.80 4.56 11.94
CA ARG A 414 -20.87 4.78 13.40
C ARG A 414 -21.02 3.46 14.16
N GLN A 415 -21.86 2.56 13.67
CA GLN A 415 -22.00 1.20 14.17
C GLN A 415 -20.67 0.44 14.07
N LYS A 416 -19.98 0.48 12.92
CA LYS A 416 -18.62 -0.12 12.79
C LYS A 416 -17.63 0.44 13.84
N PHE A 417 -17.62 1.76 14.07
CA PHE A 417 -16.79 2.36 15.13
C PHE A 417 -17.18 1.86 16.53
N LEU A 418 -18.47 1.75 16.85
CA LEU A 418 -18.95 1.20 18.13
C LEU A 418 -18.53 -0.26 18.31
N LEU A 419 -18.67 -1.10 17.27
CA LEU A 419 -18.25 -2.51 17.33
C LEU A 419 -16.73 -2.63 17.52
N VAL A 420 -15.95 -1.81 16.80
CA VAL A 420 -14.48 -1.76 16.94
C VAL A 420 -14.08 -1.29 18.35
N PHE A 421 -14.76 -0.29 18.91
CA PHE A 421 -14.55 0.12 20.31
C PHE A 421 -14.81 -1.02 21.29
N ILE A 422 -15.98 -1.69 21.19
CA ILE A 422 -16.33 -2.83 22.05
C ILE A 422 -15.28 -3.94 21.97
N VAL A 423 -14.87 -4.39 20.77
CA VAL A 423 -13.86 -5.47 20.69
C VAL A 423 -12.46 -5.02 21.11
N SER A 424 -12.13 -3.73 20.97
CA SER A 424 -10.88 -3.17 21.51
C SER A 424 -10.88 -3.22 23.05
N THR A 425 -11.98 -2.80 23.69
CA THR A 425 -12.17 -2.92 25.14
C THR A 425 -12.20 -4.39 25.59
N ALA A 426 -12.81 -5.29 24.81
CA ALA A 426 -12.75 -6.72 25.10
C ALA A 426 -11.31 -7.24 25.13
N ALA A 427 -10.49 -6.78 24.18
CA ALA A 427 -9.11 -7.20 24.03
C ALA A 427 -8.17 -6.64 25.13
N THR A 428 -8.53 -5.52 25.78
CA THR A 428 -7.72 -4.99 26.90
C THR A 428 -7.74 -5.91 28.13
N PHE A 429 -8.77 -6.73 28.34
CA PHE A 429 -8.86 -7.61 29.52
C PHE A 429 -7.70 -8.61 29.62
N SER A 430 -7.23 -9.15 28.49
CA SER A 430 -6.08 -10.07 28.43
C SER A 430 -4.81 -9.43 29.00
N GLY A 431 -4.54 -8.18 28.60
CA GLY A 431 -3.42 -7.38 29.09
C GLY A 431 -3.63 -6.91 30.53
N PHE A 432 -4.82 -6.41 30.88
CA PHE A 432 -5.10 -5.91 32.23
C PHE A 432 -4.95 -7.02 33.27
N ALA A 433 -5.63 -8.16 33.11
CA ALA A 433 -5.54 -9.26 34.08
C ALA A 433 -4.15 -9.92 34.15
N SER A 434 -3.31 -9.73 33.12
CA SER A 434 -1.89 -10.09 33.18
C SER A 434 -1.08 -9.08 34.01
N ASN A 435 -1.19 -7.78 33.68
CA ASN A 435 -0.26 -6.75 34.14
C ASN A 435 -0.62 -6.10 35.48
N ILE A 436 -1.91 -6.02 35.80
CA ILE A 436 -2.41 -5.47 37.08
C ILE A 436 -1.90 -6.25 38.31
N TYR A 437 -1.42 -7.47 38.08
CA TYR A 437 -1.00 -8.41 39.11
C TYR A 437 0.45 -8.18 39.59
N PHE A 438 1.33 -7.63 38.74
CA PHE A 438 2.78 -7.57 39.04
C PHE A 438 3.15 -6.82 40.33
N PRO A 439 2.57 -5.65 40.67
CA PRO A 439 2.96 -4.93 41.89
C PRO A 439 2.57 -5.62 43.19
N ALA A 440 1.58 -6.51 43.15
CA ALA A 440 1.06 -7.23 44.32
C ALA A 440 1.75 -8.58 44.57
N LEU A 441 2.67 -9.02 43.70
CA LEU A 441 3.35 -10.32 43.82
C LEU A 441 3.99 -10.55 45.21
N PRO A 442 4.69 -9.58 45.83
CA PRO A 442 5.27 -9.78 47.16
C PRO A 442 4.21 -9.79 48.27
N THR A 443 3.25 -8.86 48.21
CA THR A 443 2.13 -8.78 49.16
C THR A 443 1.32 -10.08 49.21
N ILE A 444 1.13 -10.73 48.05
CA ILE A 444 0.47 -12.04 47.94
C ILE A 444 1.31 -13.16 48.55
N ALA A 445 2.64 -13.12 48.38
CA ALA A 445 3.56 -14.09 48.97
C ALA A 445 3.50 -14.01 50.51
N HIS A 446 3.48 -12.80 51.05
CA HIS A 446 3.35 -12.52 52.47
C HIS A 446 1.96 -12.92 53.03
N ASP A 447 0.85 -12.48 52.42
CA ASP A 447 -0.53 -12.77 52.88
C ASP A 447 -0.88 -14.27 52.84
N LEU A 448 -0.34 -15.03 51.87
CA LEU A 448 -0.53 -16.48 51.78
C LEU A 448 0.57 -17.29 52.46
N ASN A 449 1.57 -16.63 53.07
CA ASN A 449 2.74 -17.23 53.72
C ASN A 449 3.47 -18.30 52.85
N VAL A 450 3.83 -17.90 51.62
CA VAL A 450 4.54 -18.72 50.63
C VAL A 450 5.71 -17.95 50.01
N SER A 451 6.66 -18.62 49.35
CA SER A 451 7.76 -17.92 48.68
C SER A 451 7.28 -17.14 47.44
N VAL A 452 8.00 -16.07 47.11
CA VAL A 452 7.79 -15.29 45.87
C VAL A 452 7.94 -16.17 44.62
N GLU A 453 8.78 -17.21 44.68
CA GLU A 453 8.92 -18.22 43.61
C GLU A 453 7.61 -18.98 43.38
N LEU A 454 6.94 -19.43 44.45
CA LEU A 454 5.61 -20.04 44.34
C LEU A 454 4.61 -19.06 43.73
N VAL A 455 4.57 -17.80 44.18
CA VAL A 455 3.65 -16.81 43.59
C VAL A 455 3.95 -16.56 42.11
N ASN A 456 5.22 -16.60 41.67
CA ASN A 456 5.56 -16.53 40.25
C ASN A 456 5.00 -17.70 39.42
N LEU A 457 4.77 -18.88 40.01
CA LEU A 457 4.07 -19.97 39.34
C LEU A 457 2.61 -19.60 38.95
N THR A 458 1.97 -18.65 39.65
CA THR A 458 0.65 -18.11 39.28
C THR A 458 0.68 -17.18 38.06
N VAL A 459 1.87 -16.65 37.72
CA VAL A 459 2.13 -15.92 36.47
C VAL A 459 2.45 -16.92 35.36
N THR A 460 3.31 -17.91 35.63
CA THR A 460 3.61 -19.04 34.74
C THR A 460 2.33 -19.76 34.28
N SER A 461 1.46 -20.16 35.21
CA SER A 461 0.24 -20.89 34.88
C SER A 461 -0.73 -20.03 34.05
N TYR A 462 -0.89 -18.75 34.41
CA TYR A 462 -1.64 -17.77 33.62
C TYR A 462 -1.08 -17.65 32.19
N LEU A 463 0.24 -17.57 32.02
CA LEU A 463 0.89 -17.48 30.71
C LEU A 463 0.71 -18.76 29.86
N ILE A 464 0.81 -19.95 30.45
CA ILE A 464 0.56 -21.22 29.73
C ILE A 464 -0.84 -21.23 29.11
N PHE A 465 -1.86 -20.91 29.89
CA PHE A 465 -3.23 -20.83 29.39
C PHE A 465 -3.45 -19.63 28.44
N GLN A 466 -2.67 -18.54 28.54
CA GLN A 466 -2.71 -17.43 27.58
C GLN A 466 -2.18 -17.85 26.19
N GLY A 467 -1.22 -18.78 26.16
CA GLY A 467 -0.71 -19.38 24.93
C GLY A 467 -1.73 -20.32 24.28
N LEU A 468 -2.36 -21.18 25.09
CA LEU A 468 -3.23 -22.28 24.63
C LEU A 468 -4.67 -21.83 24.28
N ALA A 469 -5.29 -20.97 25.08
CA ALA A 469 -6.73 -20.67 24.98
C ALA A 469 -7.17 -20.07 23.62
N PRO A 470 -6.39 -19.21 22.93
CA PRO A 470 -6.75 -18.73 21.60
C PRO A 470 -6.88 -19.84 20.55
N SER A 471 -6.11 -20.93 20.67
CA SER A 471 -6.19 -22.11 19.78
C SER A 471 -7.47 -22.93 19.98
N LEU A 472 -8.11 -22.82 21.15
CA LEU A 472 -9.42 -23.41 21.44
C LEU A 472 -10.57 -22.48 21.00
N TRP A 473 -10.58 -21.26 21.51
CA TRP A 473 -11.70 -20.33 21.34
C TRP A 473 -11.74 -19.66 19.96
N GLY A 474 -10.60 -19.52 19.27
CA GLY A 474 -10.54 -18.99 17.90
C GLY A 474 -11.38 -19.83 16.94
N PRO A 475 -11.07 -21.12 16.74
CA PRO A 475 -11.86 -22.04 15.92
C PRO A 475 -13.32 -22.19 16.39
N VAL A 476 -13.59 -22.15 17.70
CA VAL A 476 -14.97 -22.12 18.22
C VAL A 476 -15.71 -20.86 17.72
N SER A 477 -15.07 -19.69 17.71
CA SER A 477 -15.68 -18.45 17.21
C SER A 477 -15.92 -18.45 15.69
N ASP A 478 -15.11 -19.16 14.90
CA ASP A 478 -15.28 -19.30 13.44
C ASP A 478 -16.43 -20.26 13.05
N VAL A 479 -16.93 -21.08 13.99
CA VAL A 479 -17.94 -22.11 13.74
C VAL A 479 -19.24 -21.90 14.51
N LYS A 480 -19.17 -21.40 15.76
CA LYS A 480 -20.34 -21.16 16.63
C LYS A 480 -20.80 -19.69 16.66
N GLY A 481 -19.99 -18.76 16.14
CA GLY A 481 -20.28 -17.32 16.16
C GLY A 481 -19.37 -16.54 17.09
N ARG A 482 -19.09 -15.28 16.74
CA ARG A 482 -18.20 -14.38 17.50
C ARG A 482 -18.81 -14.02 18.86
N ARG A 483 -20.14 -13.79 18.90
CA ARG A 483 -20.85 -13.35 20.11
C ARG A 483 -20.93 -14.47 21.13
N ILE A 484 -21.22 -15.70 20.70
CA ILE A 484 -21.24 -16.86 21.61
C ILE A 484 -19.86 -17.09 22.22
N ALA A 485 -18.80 -17.08 21.41
CA ALA A 485 -17.43 -17.22 21.90
C ALA A 485 -17.10 -16.15 22.96
N TYR A 486 -17.39 -14.87 22.68
CA TYR A 486 -17.18 -13.78 23.63
C TYR A 486 -17.98 -13.93 24.94
N CYS A 487 -19.28 -14.23 24.87
CA CYS A 487 -20.10 -14.43 26.07
C CYS A 487 -19.54 -15.57 26.94
N CYS A 488 -19.15 -16.69 26.34
CA CYS A 488 -18.57 -17.83 27.06
C CYS A 488 -17.19 -17.49 27.66
N THR A 489 -16.30 -16.81 26.93
CA THR A 489 -14.99 -16.41 27.48
C THR A 489 -15.13 -15.42 28.64
N PHE A 490 -16.03 -14.44 28.53
CA PHE A 490 -16.26 -13.47 29.61
C PHE A 490 -16.98 -14.06 30.83
N LEU A 491 -17.87 -15.05 30.66
CA LEU A 491 -18.44 -15.79 31.78
C LEU A 491 -17.37 -16.58 32.56
N VAL A 492 -16.46 -17.26 31.86
CA VAL A 492 -15.32 -17.95 32.49
C VAL A 492 -14.38 -16.96 33.19
N PHE A 493 -14.10 -15.82 32.56
CA PHE A 493 -13.28 -14.76 33.16
C PHE A 493 -13.92 -14.18 34.43
N LEU A 494 -15.21 -13.84 34.38
CA LEU A 494 -15.95 -13.25 35.50
C LEU A 494 -16.02 -14.21 36.69
N GLY A 495 -16.41 -15.48 36.46
CA GLY A 495 -16.45 -16.50 37.50
C GLY A 495 -15.08 -16.73 38.15
N ALA A 496 -14.01 -16.75 37.35
CA ALA A 496 -12.65 -16.84 37.87
C ALA A 496 -12.25 -15.60 38.70
N CYS A 497 -12.61 -14.38 38.27
CA CYS A 497 -12.32 -13.15 39.04
C CYS A 497 -13.06 -13.11 40.39
N ILE A 498 -14.31 -13.55 40.43
CA ILE A 498 -15.09 -13.65 41.68
C ILE A 498 -14.42 -14.63 42.64
N GLY A 499 -14.06 -15.83 42.18
CA GLY A 499 -13.35 -16.80 43.01
C GLY A 499 -11.95 -16.34 43.44
N LEU A 500 -11.27 -15.52 42.63
CA LEU A 500 -9.95 -14.96 42.94
C LEU A 500 -10.02 -13.86 44.01
N ALA A 501 -11.13 -13.10 44.10
CA ALA A 501 -11.34 -12.15 45.19
C ALA A 501 -11.53 -12.89 46.54
N GLU A 502 -12.24 -14.02 46.52
CA GLU A 502 -12.52 -14.83 47.72
C GLU A 502 -11.46 -15.91 48.04
N THR A 503 -10.32 -15.95 47.33
CA THR A 503 -9.34 -17.02 47.52
C THR A 503 -8.60 -16.90 48.87
N LYS A 504 -8.35 -18.06 49.48
CA LYS A 504 -7.75 -18.22 50.83
C LYS A 504 -6.57 -19.18 50.86
N ASN A 505 -6.18 -19.75 49.71
CA ASN A 505 -5.04 -20.64 49.61
C ASN A 505 -4.37 -20.55 48.22
N PHE A 506 -3.10 -20.95 48.17
CA PHE A 506 -2.27 -20.87 46.97
C PHE A 506 -2.75 -21.77 45.81
N ALA A 507 -3.24 -22.98 46.08
CA ALA A 507 -3.68 -23.89 45.03
C ALA A 507 -4.93 -23.35 44.29
N THR A 508 -5.90 -22.81 45.03
CA THR A 508 -7.08 -22.13 44.46
C THR A 508 -6.67 -20.89 43.65
N LEU A 509 -5.69 -20.10 44.13
CA LEU A 509 -5.13 -18.98 43.37
C LEU A 509 -4.54 -19.44 42.02
N VAL A 510 -3.71 -20.50 41.99
CA VAL A 510 -3.14 -21.06 40.75
C VAL A 510 -4.23 -21.54 39.79
N VAL A 511 -5.18 -22.35 40.25
CA VAL A 511 -6.24 -22.96 39.41
C VAL A 511 -7.16 -21.88 38.82
N LEU A 512 -7.57 -20.90 39.62
CA LEU A 512 -8.43 -19.82 39.13
C LEU A 512 -7.68 -18.85 38.20
N ARG A 513 -6.35 -18.67 38.35
CA ARG A 513 -5.55 -17.91 37.37
C ARG A 513 -5.50 -18.60 36.01
N CYS A 514 -5.46 -19.93 35.94
CA CYS A 514 -5.59 -20.68 34.68
C CYS A 514 -6.95 -20.41 34.00
N LEU A 515 -8.05 -20.47 34.77
CA LEU A 515 -9.40 -20.18 34.26
C LEU A 515 -9.56 -18.72 33.83
N GLN A 516 -9.05 -17.77 34.62
CA GLN A 516 -9.04 -16.34 34.29
C GLN A 516 -8.32 -16.09 32.95
N SER A 517 -7.15 -16.68 32.74
CA SER A 517 -6.41 -16.59 31.48
C SER A 517 -7.20 -17.20 30.30
N THR A 518 -7.83 -18.36 30.53
CA THR A 518 -8.68 -19.04 29.54
C THR A 518 -9.86 -18.18 29.08
N GLY A 519 -10.41 -17.37 29.98
CA GLY A 519 -11.49 -16.41 29.69
C GLY A 519 -11.04 -15.07 29.08
N SER A 520 -9.76 -14.68 29.20
CA SER A 520 -9.28 -13.38 28.71
C SER A 520 -8.50 -13.46 27.40
N ALA A 521 -7.61 -14.46 27.24
CA ALA A 521 -6.59 -14.46 26.20
C ALA A 521 -7.14 -14.40 24.77
N SER A 522 -8.25 -15.09 24.53
CA SER A 522 -8.87 -15.28 23.23
C SER A 522 -9.55 -14.02 22.67
N THR A 523 -9.84 -13.03 23.51
CA THR A 523 -10.56 -11.80 23.13
C THR A 523 -9.87 -11.01 22.02
N ILE A 524 -8.54 -11.10 21.94
CA ILE A 524 -7.70 -10.49 20.90
C ILE A 524 -7.95 -11.19 19.55
N ALA A 525 -7.94 -12.53 19.53
CA ALA A 525 -8.15 -13.32 18.31
C ALA A 525 -9.57 -13.13 17.77
N VAL A 526 -10.60 -13.29 18.63
CA VAL A 526 -12.00 -13.13 18.23
C VAL A 526 -12.30 -11.70 17.76
N GLY A 527 -11.69 -10.68 18.40
CA GLY A 527 -11.85 -9.28 18.01
C GLY A 527 -11.32 -8.97 16.61
N SER A 528 -10.16 -9.53 16.26
CA SER A 528 -9.62 -9.44 14.90
C SER A 528 -10.57 -10.10 13.86
N GLY A 529 -11.23 -11.20 14.25
CA GLY A 529 -12.27 -11.86 13.47
C GLY A 529 -13.50 -10.97 13.23
N VAL A 530 -14.05 -10.35 14.28
CA VAL A 530 -15.19 -9.40 14.18
C VAL A 530 -14.88 -8.25 13.22
N ILE A 531 -13.68 -7.66 13.31
CA ILE A 531 -13.26 -6.59 12.39
C ILE A 531 -13.16 -7.12 10.96
N GLY A 532 -12.60 -8.32 10.76
CA GLY A 532 -12.58 -9.00 9.47
C GLY A 532 -13.97 -9.29 8.89
N ASP A 533 -14.94 -9.62 9.74
CA ASP A 533 -16.32 -9.90 9.35
C ASP A 533 -17.06 -8.62 8.90
N ILE A 534 -16.89 -7.47 9.58
CA ILE A 534 -17.64 -6.23 9.30
C ILE A 534 -16.95 -5.25 8.33
N THR A 535 -15.66 -5.41 8.03
CA THR A 535 -14.87 -4.47 7.21
C THR A 535 -14.44 -5.02 5.85
N THR A 536 -14.69 -4.23 4.80
CA THR A 536 -14.15 -4.47 3.45
C THR A 536 -12.62 -4.42 3.46
N ARG A 537 -11.97 -5.06 2.47
CA ARG A 537 -10.49 -5.10 2.37
C ARG A 537 -9.85 -3.70 2.41
N ALA A 538 -10.51 -2.69 1.84
CA ALA A 538 -10.02 -1.31 1.76
C ALA A 538 -10.09 -0.54 3.10
N GLU A 539 -11.17 -0.71 3.90
CA GLU A 539 -11.33 0.04 5.17
C GLU A 539 -10.69 -0.68 6.38
N ARG A 540 -10.46 -2.00 6.27
CA ARG A 540 -10.00 -2.88 7.36
C ARG A 540 -8.75 -2.39 8.08
N GLY A 541 -7.76 -1.87 7.35
CA GLY A 541 -6.48 -1.44 7.92
C GLY A 541 -6.65 -0.31 8.96
N GLY A 542 -7.55 0.64 8.72
CA GLY A 542 -7.82 1.75 9.65
C GLY A 542 -8.46 1.27 10.96
N PHE A 543 -9.45 0.39 10.87
CA PHE A 543 -10.11 -0.18 12.05
C PHE A 543 -9.20 -1.13 12.84
N MET A 544 -8.36 -1.92 12.16
CA MET A 544 -7.32 -2.73 12.81
C MET A 544 -6.28 -1.86 13.53
N GLY A 545 -5.90 -0.70 12.99
CA GLY A 545 -4.98 0.23 13.66
C GLY A 545 -5.52 0.74 15.00
N ILE A 546 -6.83 1.04 15.08
CA ILE A 546 -7.51 1.46 16.32
C ILE A 546 -7.53 0.30 17.34
N PHE A 547 -7.86 -0.91 16.87
CA PHE A 547 -7.88 -2.11 17.70
C PHE A 547 -6.51 -2.43 18.31
N GLN A 548 -5.44 -2.37 17.51
CA GLN A 548 -4.07 -2.58 17.97
C GLN A 548 -3.60 -1.49 18.95
N ALA A 549 -4.05 -0.23 18.78
CA ALA A 549 -3.72 0.84 19.73
C ALA A 549 -4.33 0.59 21.13
N GLY A 550 -5.54 0.01 21.20
CA GLY A 550 -6.18 -0.36 22.46
C GLY A 550 -5.38 -1.38 23.29
N LEU A 551 -4.74 -2.35 22.63
CA LEU A 551 -3.96 -3.42 23.27
C LEU A 551 -2.77 -2.95 24.10
N LEU A 552 -2.28 -1.73 23.90
CA LEU A 552 -1.06 -1.22 24.54
C LEU A 552 -1.33 -0.53 25.88
N ILE A 553 -2.55 0.02 26.05
CA ILE A 553 -2.96 0.74 27.27
C ILE A 553 -2.75 -0.09 28.56
N PRO A 554 -3.07 -1.40 28.60
CA PRO A 554 -2.91 -2.21 29.81
C PRO A 554 -1.46 -2.46 30.25
N VAL A 555 -0.45 -2.19 29.40
CA VAL A 555 0.97 -2.34 29.76
C VAL A 555 1.41 -1.18 30.66
N ALA A 556 0.95 0.04 30.35
CA ALA A 556 1.21 1.22 31.19
C ALA A 556 0.24 1.32 32.37
N VAL A 557 -1.06 1.14 32.12
CA VAL A 557 -2.12 1.48 33.10
C VAL A 557 -2.40 0.33 34.07
N GLY A 558 -2.21 -0.93 33.65
CA GLY A 558 -2.50 -2.11 34.46
C GLY A 558 -1.78 -2.10 35.81
N PRO A 559 -0.43 -2.04 35.85
CA PRO A 559 0.31 -2.03 37.10
C PRO A 559 0.03 -0.80 37.97
N VAL A 560 -0.29 0.36 37.39
CA VAL A 560 -0.63 1.56 38.17
C VAL A 560 -1.92 1.34 38.97
N ILE A 561 -2.97 0.82 38.33
CA ILE A 561 -4.21 0.45 39.02
C ILE A 561 -3.95 -0.69 40.03
N GLY A 562 -3.13 -1.67 39.66
CA GLY A 562 -2.79 -2.81 40.50
C GLY A 562 -2.11 -2.44 41.80
N GLY A 563 -1.04 -1.64 41.73
CA GLY A 563 -0.32 -1.14 42.89
C GLY A 563 -1.20 -0.26 43.78
N ALA A 564 -1.99 0.64 43.19
CA ALA A 564 -2.90 1.51 43.92
C ALA A 564 -4.00 0.73 44.66
N LEU A 565 -4.57 -0.32 44.05
CA LEU A 565 -5.56 -1.19 44.71
C LEU A 565 -4.91 -2.05 45.81
N ALA A 566 -3.76 -2.67 45.54
CA ALA A 566 -3.07 -3.52 46.50
C ALA A 566 -2.66 -2.74 47.77
N GLY A 567 -2.00 -1.59 47.60
CA GLY A 567 -1.50 -0.76 48.70
C GLY A 567 -2.56 0.10 49.41
N SER A 568 -3.86 -0.04 49.09
CA SER A 568 -4.95 0.71 49.77
C SER A 568 -6.13 -0.15 50.20
N LEU A 569 -6.48 -1.19 49.44
CA LEU A 569 -7.62 -2.08 49.69
C LEU A 569 -7.21 -3.57 49.77
N GLY A 570 -5.91 -3.85 49.74
CA GLY A 570 -5.36 -5.21 49.69
C GLY A 570 -5.41 -5.83 48.29
N TRP A 571 -4.52 -6.78 48.02
CA TRP A 571 -4.37 -7.38 46.68
C TRP A 571 -5.65 -8.03 46.13
N LYS A 572 -6.56 -8.50 46.99
CA LYS A 572 -7.85 -9.10 46.59
C LYS A 572 -8.77 -8.09 45.89
N ALA A 573 -8.63 -6.80 46.19
CA ALA A 573 -9.36 -5.73 45.50
C ALA A 573 -9.06 -5.65 43.99
N ILE A 574 -7.88 -6.11 43.55
CA ILE A 574 -7.55 -6.26 42.11
C ILE A 574 -8.55 -7.18 41.41
N PHE A 575 -8.87 -8.31 42.03
CA PHE A 575 -9.76 -9.31 41.46
C PHE A 575 -11.23 -8.89 41.56
N ALA A 576 -11.63 -8.22 42.64
CA ALA A 576 -12.93 -7.57 42.74
C ALA A 576 -13.13 -6.48 41.67
N PHE A 577 -12.12 -5.64 41.42
CA PHE A 577 -12.12 -4.65 40.33
C PHE A 577 -12.27 -5.31 38.96
N LEU A 578 -11.51 -6.38 38.68
CA LEU A 578 -11.64 -7.13 37.42
C LEU A 578 -13.02 -7.82 37.28
N ALA A 579 -13.61 -8.29 38.37
CA ALA A 579 -14.96 -8.86 38.38
C ALA A 579 -16.02 -7.79 38.06
N ILE A 580 -15.95 -6.61 38.70
CA ILE A 580 -16.87 -5.49 38.41
C ILE A 580 -16.71 -5.03 36.95
N TYR A 581 -15.46 -4.81 36.50
CA TYR A 581 -15.16 -4.35 35.15
C TYR A 581 -15.64 -5.36 34.08
N SER A 582 -15.43 -6.66 34.30
CA SER A 582 -15.90 -7.70 33.37
C SER A 582 -17.40 -7.96 33.46
N GLY A 583 -18.04 -7.79 34.61
CA GLY A 583 -19.49 -7.87 34.77
C GLY A 583 -20.20 -6.75 34.00
N VAL A 584 -19.77 -5.50 34.19
CA VAL A 584 -20.28 -4.35 33.43
C VAL A 584 -20.00 -4.52 31.93
N PHE A 585 -18.80 -4.98 31.56
CA PHE A 585 -18.48 -5.20 30.15
C PHE A 585 -19.25 -6.36 29.52
N LEU A 586 -19.52 -7.45 30.25
CA LEU A 586 -20.35 -8.56 29.78
C LEU A 586 -21.80 -8.12 29.54
N LEU A 587 -22.36 -7.27 30.41
CA LEU A 587 -23.68 -6.67 30.16
C LEU A 587 -23.66 -5.82 28.88
N LEU A 588 -22.67 -4.94 28.72
CA LEU A 588 -22.50 -4.15 27.49
C LEU A 588 -22.35 -5.05 26.25
N LEU A 589 -21.61 -6.15 26.32
CA LEU A 589 -21.44 -7.11 25.24
C LEU A 589 -22.74 -7.84 24.90
N VAL A 590 -23.52 -8.24 25.92
CA VAL A 590 -24.84 -8.85 25.72
C VAL A 590 -25.82 -7.87 25.06
N PHE A 591 -25.82 -6.58 25.41
CA PHE A 591 -26.76 -5.62 24.79
C PHE A 591 -26.28 -5.04 23.45
N LEU A 592 -24.98 -4.83 23.25
CA LEU A 592 -24.41 -4.03 22.16
C LEU A 592 -23.54 -4.81 21.15
N LEU A 593 -23.10 -6.03 21.46
CA LEU A 593 -22.40 -6.84 20.45
C LEU A 593 -23.42 -7.68 19.66
N PRO A 594 -23.62 -7.41 18.35
CA PRO A 594 -24.36 -8.30 17.47
C PRO A 594 -23.56 -9.56 17.17
N GLU A 595 -24.21 -10.63 16.70
CA GLU A 595 -23.47 -11.67 15.99
C GLU A 595 -23.04 -11.14 14.62
N THR A 596 -21.76 -11.33 14.28
CA THR A 596 -21.14 -10.79 13.05
C THR A 596 -20.64 -11.88 12.11
N LEU A 597 -20.53 -13.14 12.56
CA LEU A 597 -19.98 -14.22 11.75
C LEU A 597 -20.81 -14.44 10.48
N ARG A 598 -20.20 -14.22 9.32
CA ARG A 598 -20.87 -14.22 8.00
C ARG A 598 -21.61 -15.51 7.66
N SER A 599 -21.08 -16.67 8.07
CA SER A 599 -21.72 -17.97 7.85
C SER A 599 -23.00 -18.17 8.68
N ILE A 600 -23.27 -17.32 9.68
CA ILE A 600 -24.50 -17.34 10.48
C ILE A 600 -25.44 -16.19 10.07
N VAL A 601 -24.94 -14.94 10.05
CA VAL A 601 -25.80 -13.75 9.87
C VAL A 601 -25.80 -13.15 8.45
N GLY A 602 -25.02 -13.71 7.52
CA GLY A 602 -24.78 -13.12 6.20
C GLY A 602 -24.12 -11.74 6.34
N ASN A 603 -24.69 -10.73 5.72
CA ASN A 603 -24.24 -9.34 5.84
C ASN A 603 -24.67 -8.63 7.16
N GLY A 604 -25.23 -9.40 8.11
CA GLY A 604 -25.70 -8.93 9.43
C GLY A 604 -27.24 -8.84 9.54
N GLY A 605 -27.98 -9.02 8.45
CA GLY A 605 -29.44 -8.89 8.44
C GLY A 605 -30.22 -10.09 8.99
N ARG A 606 -29.62 -11.29 9.05
CA ARG A 606 -30.32 -12.52 9.48
C ARG A 606 -30.31 -12.66 11.01
N ARG A 607 -31.43 -13.13 11.57
CA ARG A 607 -31.53 -13.47 13.00
C ARG A 607 -30.85 -14.82 13.26
N PRO A 608 -29.86 -14.92 14.16
CA PRO A 608 -29.28 -16.21 14.54
C PRO A 608 -30.29 -17.03 15.37
N ALA A 609 -30.31 -18.34 15.14
CA ALA A 609 -31.36 -19.21 15.70
C ALA A 609 -31.26 -19.40 17.23
N SER A 610 -30.05 -19.50 17.78
CA SER A 610 -29.82 -19.77 19.20
C SER A 610 -30.13 -18.56 20.08
N LEU A 611 -30.81 -18.78 21.21
CA LEU A 611 -31.22 -17.74 22.16
C LEU A 611 -30.05 -16.85 22.60
N ILE A 612 -28.90 -17.44 22.93
CA ILE A 612 -27.67 -16.75 23.35
C ILE A 612 -27.09 -15.86 22.23
N ALA A 613 -27.37 -16.15 20.96
CA ALA A 613 -26.94 -15.31 19.84
C ALA A 613 -27.97 -14.22 19.47
N ARG A 614 -29.20 -14.24 20.01
CA ARG A 614 -30.20 -13.18 19.77
C ARG A 614 -29.75 -11.87 20.43
N TYR A 615 -29.58 -10.84 19.60
CA TYR A 615 -29.26 -9.47 19.98
C TYR A 615 -30.42 -8.54 19.59
N PRO A 616 -30.48 -7.27 20.02
CA PRO A 616 -31.52 -6.32 19.59
C PRO A 616 -31.32 -5.86 18.14
N LEU A 617 -31.36 -6.81 17.19
CA LEU A 617 -31.21 -6.60 15.75
C LEU A 617 -32.17 -5.53 15.22
N THR A 618 -33.41 -5.51 15.71
CA THR A 618 -34.41 -4.51 15.35
C THR A 618 -33.98 -3.07 15.69
N ALA A 619 -33.19 -2.87 16.74
CA ALA A 619 -32.63 -1.55 17.08
C ALA A 619 -31.48 -1.18 16.12
N TYR A 620 -30.57 -2.12 15.83
CA TYR A 620 -29.52 -1.92 14.83
C TYR A 620 -30.09 -1.59 13.45
N GLN A 621 -31.05 -2.39 12.97
CA GLN A 621 -31.73 -2.19 11.69
C GLN A 621 -32.47 -0.84 11.59
N ARG A 622 -33.04 -0.33 12.70
CA ARG A 622 -33.68 1.00 12.75
C ARG A 622 -32.67 2.16 12.78
N LEU A 623 -31.48 1.95 13.35
CA LEU A 623 -30.41 2.95 13.45
C LEU A 623 -29.50 2.97 12.20
N THR A 624 -29.46 1.87 11.45
CA THR A 624 -28.73 1.73 10.19
C THR A 624 -29.23 2.71 9.13
N ARG A 625 -28.34 3.54 8.59
CA ARG A 625 -28.63 4.45 7.45
C ARG A 625 -28.40 3.82 6.08
N VAL A 626 -27.93 2.57 6.04
CA VAL A 626 -27.60 1.83 4.83
C VAL A 626 -28.85 1.12 4.31
N LYS A 627 -29.26 1.40 3.06
CA LYS A 627 -30.40 0.70 2.44
C LYS A 627 -30.03 -0.77 2.20
N TRP A 628 -30.83 -1.69 2.74
CA TRP A 628 -30.70 -3.14 2.53
C TRP A 628 -32.09 -3.74 2.26
N LYS A 629 -32.20 -4.74 1.37
CA LYS A 629 -33.46 -5.47 1.15
C LYS A 629 -33.62 -6.53 2.24
N SER A 630 -34.75 -6.55 2.94
CA SER A 630 -35.01 -7.56 3.99
C SER A 630 -35.48 -8.92 3.46
N GLU A 631 -35.89 -8.99 2.19
CA GLU A 631 -36.56 -10.15 1.57
C GLU A 631 -35.69 -10.84 0.51
N ALA A 632 -34.39 -10.51 0.44
CA ALA A 632 -33.42 -11.15 -0.46
C ALA A 632 -32.95 -12.52 0.11
N GLU A 633 -33.89 -13.44 0.33
CA GLU A 633 -33.63 -14.76 0.89
C GLU A 633 -33.29 -15.80 -0.18
N SER A 634 -31.99 -16.10 -0.36
CA SER A 634 -31.55 -17.39 -0.96
C SER A 634 -30.05 -17.70 -0.81
N ALA A 635 -29.18 -16.68 -0.64
CA ALA A 635 -27.74 -16.90 -0.53
C ALA A 635 -27.37 -17.88 0.59
N GLN A 636 -26.93 -19.09 0.21
CA GLN A 636 -26.60 -20.18 1.12
C GLN A 636 -25.47 -19.75 2.08
N PRO A 637 -25.49 -20.20 3.36
CA PRO A 637 -24.40 -19.92 4.28
C PRO A 637 -23.10 -20.56 3.74
N ALA A 638 -22.03 -19.77 3.70
CA ALA A 638 -20.71 -20.25 3.25
C ALA A 638 -20.31 -21.52 4.01
N ALA A 639 -19.71 -22.48 3.27
CA ALA A 639 -19.50 -23.86 3.71
C ALA A 639 -18.93 -23.94 5.15
N ARG A 640 -19.54 -24.80 5.98
CA ARG A 640 -19.17 -24.97 7.39
C ARG A 640 -17.70 -25.37 7.51
N LYS A 641 -16.87 -24.47 8.04
CA LYS A 641 -15.47 -24.78 8.35
C LYS A 641 -15.40 -25.78 9.50
N HIS A 642 -14.43 -26.68 9.43
CA HIS A 642 -14.10 -27.58 10.54
C HIS A 642 -13.21 -26.87 11.57
N ILE A 643 -13.26 -27.35 12.81
CA ILE A 643 -12.44 -26.86 13.92
C ILE A 643 -11.03 -27.48 13.80
N ASP A 644 -10.08 -26.74 13.23
CA ASP A 644 -8.65 -27.11 13.23
C ASP A 644 -7.91 -26.42 14.39
N VAL A 645 -7.69 -27.17 15.47
CA VAL A 645 -6.87 -26.76 16.63
C VAL A 645 -5.37 -27.00 16.37
N THR A 646 -5.02 -27.79 15.33
CA THR A 646 -3.65 -28.25 15.06
C THR A 646 -2.86 -27.33 14.12
N GLY A 647 -3.53 -26.50 13.32
CA GLY A 647 -2.92 -25.54 12.41
C GLY A 647 -1.78 -24.69 13.02
N PRO A 648 -1.95 -24.09 14.22
CA PRO A 648 -0.89 -23.34 14.89
C PRO A 648 0.34 -24.19 15.25
N LEU A 649 0.15 -25.45 15.65
CA LEU A 649 1.26 -26.36 15.96
C LEU A 649 2.05 -26.74 14.70
N ARG A 650 1.35 -26.95 13.57
CA ARG A 650 1.99 -27.21 12.27
C ARG A 650 2.84 -26.03 11.78
N ILE A 651 2.37 -24.79 11.93
CA ILE A 651 3.15 -23.61 11.56
C ILE A 651 4.33 -23.41 12.51
N LEU A 652 4.15 -23.60 13.83
CA LEU A 652 5.22 -23.52 14.83
C LEU A 652 6.41 -24.45 14.53
N VAL A 653 6.13 -25.68 14.07
CA VAL A 653 7.16 -26.68 13.71
C VAL A 653 7.68 -26.50 12.27
N SER A 654 7.06 -25.64 11.45
CA SER A 654 7.47 -25.44 10.07
C SER A 654 8.85 -24.78 9.96
N LYS A 655 9.73 -25.33 9.10
CA LYS A 655 11.08 -24.79 8.86
C LYS A 655 11.09 -23.30 8.46
N GLN A 656 10.01 -22.83 7.82
CA GLN A 656 9.85 -21.44 7.40
C GLN A 656 9.59 -20.46 8.55
N ALA A 657 8.99 -20.92 9.66
CA ALA A 657 8.54 -20.04 10.74
C ALA A 657 9.31 -20.28 12.04
N ALA A 658 9.71 -21.52 12.32
CA ALA A 658 10.31 -21.91 13.59
C ALA A 658 11.49 -21.01 14.03
N PRO A 659 12.53 -20.71 13.20
CA PRO A 659 13.70 -19.97 13.66
C PRO A 659 13.37 -18.55 14.13
N ILE A 660 12.44 -17.86 13.44
CA ILE A 660 12.03 -16.50 13.80
C ILE A 660 11.00 -16.48 14.94
N ILE A 661 10.15 -17.51 15.07
CA ILE A 661 9.23 -17.67 16.20
C ILE A 661 10.00 -17.96 17.49
N PHE A 662 10.94 -18.92 17.48
CA PHE A 662 11.78 -19.24 18.65
C PHE A 662 12.63 -18.04 19.09
N PHE A 663 13.21 -17.29 18.15
CA PHE A 663 13.90 -16.04 18.45
C PHE A 663 12.98 -15.04 19.21
N LEU A 664 11.77 -14.75 18.69
CA LEU A 664 10.87 -13.83 19.39
C LEU A 664 10.42 -14.39 20.74
N ALA A 665 10.16 -15.69 20.83
CA ALA A 665 9.73 -16.33 22.07
C ALA A 665 10.77 -16.16 23.19
N ILE A 666 12.06 -16.29 22.88
CA ILE A 666 13.17 -16.03 23.82
C ILE A 666 13.25 -14.54 24.19
N TYR A 667 13.17 -13.63 23.22
CA TYR A 667 13.25 -12.19 23.49
C TYR A 667 12.04 -11.66 24.30
N TYR A 668 10.85 -12.22 24.06
CA TYR A 668 9.64 -11.95 24.84
C TYR A 668 9.73 -12.55 26.24
N ALA A 669 10.30 -13.76 26.39
CA ALA A 669 10.51 -14.38 27.70
C ALA A 669 11.45 -13.57 28.59
N VAL A 670 12.60 -13.10 28.09
CA VAL A 670 13.53 -12.27 28.87
C VAL A 670 12.91 -10.91 29.23
N TRP A 671 12.10 -10.31 28.36
CA TRP A 671 11.31 -9.12 28.70
C TRP A 671 10.32 -9.43 29.84
N GLN A 672 9.57 -10.53 29.75
CA GLN A 672 8.61 -10.93 30.78
C GLN A 672 9.29 -11.28 32.11
N MET A 673 10.46 -11.92 32.09
CA MET A 673 11.30 -12.17 33.26
C MET A 673 11.68 -10.85 33.96
N SER A 674 12.15 -9.85 33.21
CA SER A 674 12.50 -8.53 33.77
C SER A 674 11.29 -7.79 34.35
N ILE A 675 10.11 -7.90 33.71
CA ILE A 675 8.84 -7.37 34.22
C ILE A 675 8.45 -8.03 35.55
N THR A 676 8.53 -9.36 35.64
CA THR A 676 8.06 -10.09 36.81
C THR A 676 8.91 -9.81 38.05
N VAL A 677 10.25 -9.85 37.96
CA VAL A 677 11.10 -9.62 39.13
C VAL A 677 11.28 -8.15 39.50
N MET A 678 10.89 -7.20 38.64
CA MET A 678 11.04 -5.77 38.95
C MET A 678 10.32 -5.39 40.24
N SER A 679 9.12 -5.93 40.49
CA SER A 679 8.38 -5.69 41.74
C SER A 679 9.18 -6.13 42.97
N SER A 680 9.53 -7.42 43.03
CA SER A 680 10.24 -8.02 44.17
C SER A 680 11.62 -7.39 44.38
N LEU A 681 12.33 -7.05 43.31
CA LEU A 681 13.63 -6.38 43.40
C LEU A 681 13.51 -4.93 43.86
N PHE A 682 12.47 -4.19 43.46
CA PHE A 682 12.28 -2.80 43.90
C PHE A 682 11.75 -2.70 45.34
N GLU A 683 10.95 -3.66 45.79
CA GLU A 683 10.67 -3.85 47.21
C GLU A 683 11.97 -4.15 47.97
N GLN A 684 12.65 -5.26 47.68
CA GLN A 684 13.80 -5.75 48.45
C GLN A 684 15.04 -4.84 48.41
N ARG A 685 15.29 -4.13 47.30
CA ARG A 685 16.54 -3.36 47.09
C ARG A 685 16.38 -1.84 47.20
N TYR A 686 15.15 -1.34 47.19
CA TYR A 686 14.84 0.10 47.27
C TYR A 686 13.71 0.43 48.27
N GLY A 687 13.06 -0.55 48.91
CA GLY A 687 12.05 -0.32 49.94
C GLY A 687 10.72 0.25 49.42
N LEU A 688 10.39 0.04 48.14
CA LEU A 688 9.17 0.60 47.56
C LEU A 688 7.91 -0.18 47.95
N GLY A 689 6.82 0.54 48.28
CA GLY A 689 5.48 -0.04 48.43
C GLY A 689 4.75 -0.25 47.09
N GLU A 690 3.64 -0.99 47.09
CA GLU A 690 2.96 -1.48 45.88
C GLU A 690 2.56 -0.36 44.93
N THR A 691 2.04 0.76 45.44
CA THR A 691 1.68 1.94 44.64
C THR A 691 2.90 2.55 43.94
N GLN A 692 4.05 2.61 44.62
CA GLN A 692 5.29 3.14 44.05
C GLN A 692 5.85 2.16 42.99
N ILE A 693 5.84 0.85 43.28
CA ILE A 693 6.19 -0.20 42.33
C ILE A 693 5.31 -0.10 41.07
N GLY A 694 3.99 0.03 41.22
CA GLY A 694 3.03 0.17 40.13
C GLY A 694 3.32 1.37 39.21
N LEU A 695 3.75 2.50 39.77
CA LEU A 695 4.17 3.68 39.00
C LEU A 695 5.44 3.44 38.16
N THR A 696 6.36 2.57 38.58
CA THR A 696 7.60 2.32 37.81
C THR A 696 7.35 1.68 36.44
N PHE A 697 6.30 0.86 36.31
CA PHE A 697 5.92 0.22 35.05
C PHE A 697 5.44 1.20 33.96
N ILE A 698 5.10 2.45 34.32
CA ILE A 698 4.73 3.49 33.34
C ILE A 698 5.84 3.65 32.29
N ALA A 699 7.11 3.55 32.70
CA ALA A 699 8.25 3.61 31.79
C ALA A 699 8.21 2.50 30.72
N ASN A 700 8.05 1.24 31.14
CA ASN A 700 7.93 0.08 30.25
C ASN A 700 6.73 0.19 29.29
N GLY A 701 5.57 0.61 29.81
CA GLY A 701 4.36 0.83 29.02
C GLY A 701 4.49 1.98 28.01
N MET A 702 5.06 3.12 28.40
CA MET A 702 5.33 4.25 27.49
C MET A 702 6.31 3.85 26.37
N GLY A 703 7.36 3.09 26.71
CA GLY A 703 8.30 2.53 25.73
C GLY A 703 7.56 1.65 24.71
N SER A 704 6.73 0.73 25.18
CA SER A 704 5.89 -0.16 24.35
C SER A 704 4.94 0.60 23.41
N MET A 705 4.31 1.68 23.90
CA MET A 705 3.42 2.53 23.12
C MET A 705 4.19 3.30 22.02
N ILE A 706 5.30 3.95 22.38
CA ILE A 706 6.16 4.67 21.42
C ILE A 706 6.72 3.71 20.38
N GLY A 707 7.18 2.52 20.81
CA GLY A 707 7.72 1.49 19.93
C GLY A 707 6.76 1.07 18.83
N THR A 708 5.49 0.84 19.15
CA THR A 708 4.48 0.47 18.15
C THR A 708 4.24 1.60 17.14
N LEU A 709 4.06 2.84 17.63
CA LEU A 709 3.75 4.02 16.80
C LEU A 709 4.93 4.44 15.89
N VAL A 710 6.16 4.22 16.34
CA VAL A 710 7.39 4.53 15.59
C VAL A 710 7.72 3.41 14.61
N THR A 711 7.68 2.14 15.03
CA THR A 711 8.13 1.01 14.20
C THR A 711 7.29 0.82 12.94
N GLY A 712 5.97 1.03 12.98
CA GLY A 712 5.14 0.99 11.76
C GLY A 712 5.61 1.98 10.69
N LYS A 713 5.90 3.23 11.08
CA LYS A 713 6.41 4.26 10.16
C LYS A 713 7.80 3.94 9.62
N ILE A 714 8.67 3.35 10.44
CA ILE A 714 10.01 2.94 10.00
C ILE A 714 9.92 1.76 9.01
N LEU A 715 9.07 0.76 9.29
CA LEU A 715 8.83 -0.39 8.40
C LEU A 715 8.36 0.06 7.01
N ASP A 716 7.39 0.98 6.93
CA ASP A 716 6.90 1.52 5.65
C ASP A 716 8.01 2.24 4.87
N VAL A 717 8.91 2.95 5.55
CA VAL A 717 10.02 3.68 4.92
C VAL A 717 11.10 2.72 4.44
N ASP A 718 11.49 1.71 5.24
CA ASP A 718 12.57 0.82 4.87
C ASP A 718 12.14 -0.21 3.81
N TYR A 719 10.89 -0.70 3.87
CA TYR A 719 10.31 -1.53 2.79
C TYR A 719 10.32 -0.80 1.45
N ARG A 720 9.91 0.48 1.41
CA ARG A 720 9.97 1.32 0.19
C ARG A 720 11.41 1.52 -0.31
N ARG A 721 12.38 1.72 0.59
CA ARG A 721 13.81 1.83 0.23
C ARG A 721 14.36 0.53 -0.37
N VAL A 722 14.03 -0.63 0.21
CA VAL A 722 14.50 -1.93 -0.30
C VAL A 722 13.83 -2.28 -1.63
N LYS A 723 12.53 -1.98 -1.79
CA LYS A 723 11.82 -2.11 -3.08
C LYS A 723 12.47 -1.26 -4.17
N ALA A 724 12.65 0.04 -3.96
CA ALA A 724 13.30 0.92 -4.93
C ALA A 724 14.75 0.50 -5.25
N LYS A 725 15.49 -0.06 -4.28
CA LYS A 725 16.85 -0.56 -4.51
C LYS A 725 16.89 -1.87 -5.32
N HIS A 726 15.90 -2.74 -5.18
CA HIS A 726 15.76 -3.95 -6.00
C HIS A 726 15.34 -3.59 -7.43
N GLU A 727 14.31 -2.75 -7.58
CA GLU A 727 13.85 -2.21 -8.87
C GLU A 727 14.97 -1.48 -9.64
N ALA A 728 15.91 -0.82 -8.95
CA ALA A 728 17.09 -0.21 -9.55
C ALA A 728 18.25 -1.17 -9.83
N ARG A 729 18.25 -2.39 -9.27
CA ARG A 729 19.30 -3.40 -9.48
C ARG A 729 18.99 -4.30 -10.67
N SER A 730 17.73 -4.77 -10.79
CA SER A 730 17.21 -5.54 -11.93
C SER A 730 17.16 -4.75 -13.26
N GLN A 731 17.69 -3.53 -13.28
CA GLN A 731 17.82 -2.66 -14.45
C GLN A 731 19.27 -2.38 -14.86
N ARG A 732 20.26 -3.04 -14.23
CA ARG A 732 21.64 -3.03 -14.72
C ARG A 732 21.86 -4.19 -15.70
N PRO A 733 22.37 -3.95 -16.91
CA PRO A 733 22.88 -5.01 -17.77
C PRO A 733 24.28 -5.42 -17.29
N ASP A 734 24.47 -6.70 -17.02
CA ASP A 734 25.80 -7.24 -16.73
C ASP A 734 26.57 -7.49 -18.04
N ILE A 735 27.88 -7.24 -18.00
CA ILE A 735 28.82 -7.43 -19.12
C ILE A 735 29.91 -8.37 -18.61
N GLU A 736 29.91 -9.63 -19.07
CA GLU A 736 30.96 -10.59 -18.77
C GLU A 736 32.04 -10.57 -19.86
N THR A 737 33.30 -10.51 -19.43
CA THR A 737 34.47 -10.45 -20.32
C THR A 737 35.28 -11.74 -20.20
N GLY A 738 35.02 -12.74 -21.05
CA GLY A 738 35.86 -13.93 -21.11
C GLY A 738 35.34 -15.06 -22.00
N GLY A 739 36.22 -15.61 -22.85
CA GLY A 739 36.00 -16.88 -23.58
C GLY A 739 34.98 -16.81 -24.72
N GLY A 740 35.43 -16.88 -25.98
CA GLY A 740 34.55 -16.81 -27.14
C GLY A 740 33.62 -18.02 -27.28
N ASN A 741 32.34 -17.86 -26.92
CA ASN A 741 31.19 -18.57 -27.50
C ASN A 741 29.88 -17.86 -27.11
N LEU A 742 29.45 -16.90 -27.93
CA LEU A 742 28.36 -15.96 -27.58
C LEU A 742 26.95 -16.58 -27.74
N THR A 743 26.65 -17.64 -26.99
CA THR A 743 25.25 -18.05 -26.79
C THR A 743 24.55 -17.01 -25.93
N ARG A 744 23.68 -16.19 -26.53
CA ARG A 744 22.89 -15.16 -25.83
C ARG A 744 21.79 -15.81 -24.98
N ARG A 745 22.21 -16.54 -23.94
CA ARG A 745 21.33 -17.21 -23.00
C ARG A 745 20.72 -16.14 -22.09
N THR A 746 19.50 -15.73 -22.38
CA THR A 746 18.71 -14.85 -21.50
C THR A 746 18.32 -15.65 -20.25
N THR A 747 19.26 -15.88 -19.34
CA THR A 747 18.97 -16.34 -17.99
C THR A 747 18.31 -15.21 -17.22
N THR A 748 16.99 -15.09 -17.40
CA THR A 748 16.11 -14.72 -16.29
C THR A 748 16.36 -15.73 -15.18
N HIS A 749 17.33 -15.44 -14.30
CA HIS A 749 17.63 -16.28 -13.16
C HIS A 749 16.34 -16.44 -12.33
N PRO A 750 15.91 -17.66 -11.96
CA PRO A 750 14.76 -17.92 -11.07
C PRO A 750 14.98 -17.48 -9.61
N GLU A 751 15.78 -16.44 -9.42
CA GLU A 751 16.39 -15.96 -8.18
C GLU A 751 16.10 -14.47 -7.94
N ASP A 752 15.78 -13.67 -8.96
CA ASP A 752 15.54 -12.21 -8.82
C ASP A 752 14.12 -11.91 -8.29
N HIS A 753 13.74 -12.65 -7.26
CA HIS A 753 12.48 -12.52 -6.52
C HIS A 753 12.69 -11.51 -5.37
N PHE A 754 11.68 -10.67 -5.09
CA PHE A 754 11.84 -9.60 -4.10
C PHE A 754 12.32 -10.14 -2.73
N PRO A 755 13.45 -9.64 -2.17
CA PRO A 755 14.04 -10.13 -0.93
C PRO A 755 13.27 -9.64 0.31
N LEU A 756 12.03 -10.09 0.44
CA LEU A 756 11.07 -9.79 1.52
C LEU A 756 11.68 -10.00 2.91
N GLU A 757 12.44 -11.08 3.08
CA GLU A 757 13.16 -11.44 4.30
C GLU A 757 14.13 -10.32 4.70
N GLN A 758 14.88 -9.78 3.74
CA GLN A 758 15.81 -8.67 3.96
C GLN A 758 15.06 -7.34 4.16
N ALA A 759 13.94 -7.15 3.47
CA ALA A 759 13.10 -5.94 3.56
C ALA A 759 12.36 -5.81 4.90
N ARG A 760 12.05 -6.92 5.58
CA ARG A 760 11.39 -6.92 6.89
C ARG A 760 12.34 -7.09 8.07
N LEU A 761 13.28 -8.04 8.03
CA LEU A 761 14.07 -8.43 9.21
C LEU A 761 15.28 -7.52 9.49
N ARG A 762 15.68 -6.64 8.56
CA ARG A 762 16.88 -5.79 8.66
C ARG A 762 16.99 -4.94 9.95
N LEU A 763 15.88 -4.58 10.56
CA LEU A 763 15.85 -3.78 11.80
C LEU A 763 15.91 -4.63 13.08
N VAL A 764 15.63 -5.93 13.00
CA VAL A 764 15.59 -6.84 14.15
C VAL A 764 16.91 -6.86 14.93
N PRO A 765 18.10 -6.98 14.29
CA PRO A 765 19.37 -6.97 15.03
C PRO A 765 19.63 -5.67 15.80
N LEU A 766 19.13 -4.52 15.31
CA LEU A 766 19.30 -3.23 15.96
C LEU A 766 18.42 -3.12 17.22
N PHE A 767 17.13 -3.47 17.13
CA PHE A 767 16.27 -3.52 18.31
C PHE A 767 16.76 -4.56 19.32
N SER A 768 17.24 -5.71 18.84
CA SER A 768 17.82 -6.77 19.66
C SER A 768 19.03 -6.31 20.47
N LEU A 769 19.97 -5.60 19.84
CA LEU A 769 21.15 -5.05 20.51
C LEU A 769 20.76 -4.07 21.62
N PHE A 770 19.83 -3.15 21.33
CA PHE A 770 19.33 -2.22 22.35
C PHE A 770 18.60 -2.95 23.48
N GLN A 771 17.86 -4.03 23.21
CA GLN A 771 17.21 -4.82 24.26
C GLN A 771 18.25 -5.54 25.14
N CYS A 772 19.29 -6.16 24.57
CA CYS A 772 20.35 -6.82 25.35
C CYS A 772 21.09 -5.81 26.25
N LEU A 773 21.48 -4.64 25.71
CA LEU A 773 22.14 -3.57 26.47
C LEU A 773 21.25 -3.04 27.59
N SER A 774 19.94 -2.94 27.33
CA SER A 774 18.95 -2.50 28.31
C SER A 774 18.74 -3.51 29.45
N ILE A 775 18.68 -4.82 29.13
CA ILE A 775 18.59 -5.90 30.13
C ILE A 775 19.86 -5.96 31.00
N LEU A 776 21.04 -5.80 30.40
CA LEU A 776 22.31 -5.70 31.14
C LEU A 776 22.32 -4.49 32.08
N LEU A 777 21.88 -3.32 31.60
CA LEU A 777 21.79 -2.11 32.41
C LEU A 777 20.82 -2.29 33.60
N PHE A 778 19.64 -2.88 33.36
CA PHE A 778 18.67 -3.19 34.41
C PHE A 778 19.27 -4.08 35.51
N GLY A 779 19.87 -5.22 35.14
CA GLY A 779 20.39 -6.18 36.10
C GLY A 779 21.54 -5.64 36.96
N TRP A 780 22.54 -5.02 36.32
CA TRP A 780 23.72 -4.52 37.02
C TRP A 780 23.47 -3.26 37.87
N THR A 781 22.51 -2.40 37.48
CA THR A 781 22.19 -1.22 38.29
C THR A 781 21.42 -1.57 39.56
N ILE A 782 20.52 -2.57 39.50
CA ILE A 782 19.83 -3.09 40.70
C ILE A 782 20.80 -3.84 41.64
N GLN A 783 21.76 -4.60 41.09
CA GLN A 783 22.81 -5.26 41.89
C GLN A 783 23.59 -4.26 42.76
N TYR A 784 23.79 -3.03 42.27
CA TYR A 784 24.45 -1.93 42.97
C TYR A 784 23.47 -0.82 43.40
N SER A 785 22.27 -1.18 43.89
CA SER A 785 21.23 -0.22 44.32
C SER A 785 21.74 0.86 45.29
N HIS A 786 22.68 0.50 46.18
CA HIS A 786 23.34 1.41 47.13
C HIS A 786 24.24 2.48 46.49
N ARG A 787 24.52 2.42 45.18
CA ARG A 787 25.27 3.43 44.42
C ARG A 787 24.53 3.99 43.22
N VAL A 788 23.51 3.28 42.70
CA VAL A 788 22.80 3.66 41.48
C VAL A 788 21.35 4.04 41.76
N HIS A 789 21.02 5.29 41.47
CA HIS A 789 19.69 5.85 41.62
C HIS A 789 18.65 5.08 40.78
N ILE A 790 17.49 4.79 41.39
CA ILE A 790 16.42 3.95 40.83
C ILE A 790 15.90 4.40 39.45
N ALA A 791 16.08 5.67 39.08
CA ALA A 791 15.76 6.17 37.76
C ALA A 791 16.47 5.40 36.62
N VAL A 792 17.67 4.87 36.84
CA VAL A 792 18.44 4.16 35.79
C VAL A 792 17.80 2.83 35.37
N PRO A 793 17.48 1.88 36.28
CA PRO A 793 16.74 0.67 35.90
C PRO A 793 15.32 0.97 35.39
N ILE A 794 14.65 2.04 35.86
CA ILE A 794 13.36 2.48 35.31
C ILE A 794 13.50 2.90 33.83
N ILE A 795 14.50 3.73 33.50
CA ILE A 795 14.82 4.13 32.12
C ILE A 795 15.24 2.91 31.28
N ALA A 796 15.92 1.92 31.87
CA ALA A 796 16.18 0.66 31.19
C ALA A 796 14.87 -0.02 30.77
N THR A 797 13.89 -0.19 31.67
CA THR A 797 12.63 -0.86 31.29
C THR A 797 11.83 -0.16 30.19
N PHE A 798 11.95 1.16 30.04
CA PHE A 798 11.41 1.91 28.88
C PHE A 798 12.06 1.42 27.57
N VAL A 799 13.38 1.29 27.53
CA VAL A 799 14.11 0.80 26.35
C VAL A 799 13.78 -0.67 26.08
N THR A 800 13.66 -1.52 27.11
CA THR A 800 13.20 -2.92 26.95
C THR A 800 11.79 -2.98 26.36
N GLY A 801 10.83 -2.22 26.89
CA GLY A 801 9.44 -2.19 26.40
C GLY A 801 9.34 -1.71 24.96
N TRP A 802 10.08 -0.65 24.60
CA TRP A 802 10.21 -0.18 23.22
C TRP A 802 10.74 -1.31 22.31
N THR A 803 11.93 -1.82 22.60
CA THR A 803 12.63 -2.77 21.74
C THR A 803 11.90 -4.10 21.59
N ALA A 804 11.30 -4.63 22.65
CA ALA A 804 10.54 -5.87 22.62
C ALA A 804 9.28 -5.76 21.73
N VAL A 805 8.45 -4.73 21.93
CA VAL A 805 7.21 -4.54 21.15
C VAL A 805 7.50 -4.13 19.70
N SER A 806 8.56 -3.37 19.46
CA SER A 806 9.06 -3.12 18.10
C SER A 806 9.47 -4.42 17.39
N THR A 807 10.23 -5.29 18.06
CA THR A 807 10.67 -6.58 17.50
C THR A 807 9.49 -7.52 17.24
N GLN A 808 8.53 -7.59 18.17
CA GLN A 808 7.27 -8.32 18.00
C GLN A 808 6.46 -7.81 16.80
N SER A 809 6.36 -6.49 16.62
CA SER A 809 5.63 -5.88 15.50
C SER A 809 6.25 -6.25 14.14
N VAL A 810 7.59 -6.21 14.03
CA VAL A 810 8.32 -6.59 12.81
C VAL A 810 8.08 -8.06 12.46
N ILE A 811 8.20 -8.96 13.44
CA ILE A 811 8.09 -10.41 13.21
C ILE A 811 6.64 -10.83 12.95
N MET A 812 5.66 -10.22 13.63
CA MET A 812 4.25 -10.46 13.34
C MET A 812 3.89 -10.02 11.90
N THR A 813 4.38 -8.87 11.45
CA THR A 813 4.21 -8.42 10.05
C THR A 813 4.84 -9.42 9.07
N TYR A 814 6.08 -9.85 9.34
CA TYR A 814 6.79 -10.81 8.49
C TYR A 814 6.09 -12.18 8.39
N LEU A 815 5.52 -12.69 9.49
CA LEU A 815 4.77 -13.94 9.48
C LEU A 815 3.42 -13.82 8.76
N VAL A 816 2.75 -12.66 8.82
CA VAL A 816 1.53 -12.40 8.04
C VAL A 816 1.83 -12.27 6.54
N ASP A 817 2.96 -11.66 6.17
CA ASP A 817 3.40 -11.56 4.77
C ASP A 817 3.78 -12.93 4.16
N ILE A 818 4.26 -13.89 4.97
CA ILE A 818 4.59 -15.26 4.51
C ILE A 818 3.36 -16.17 4.49
N PHE A 819 2.51 -16.10 5.51
CA PHE A 819 1.33 -16.97 5.65
C PHE A 819 0.04 -16.19 5.42
N SER A 820 -0.08 -15.47 4.29
CA SER A 820 -1.24 -14.64 3.94
C SER A 820 -2.57 -15.33 4.22
N ASP A 821 -2.73 -16.54 3.70
CA ASP A 821 -3.96 -17.33 3.68
C ASP A 821 -4.23 -18.08 4.99
N ARG A 822 -3.23 -18.17 5.86
CA ARG A 822 -3.29 -18.83 7.18
C ARG A 822 -2.83 -17.90 8.32
N SER A 823 -2.95 -16.59 8.10
CA SER A 823 -2.39 -15.51 8.94
C SER A 823 -2.89 -15.52 10.39
N ALA A 824 -4.15 -15.93 10.62
CA ALA A 824 -4.69 -16.16 11.96
C ALA A 824 -3.97 -17.32 12.70
N ALA A 825 -3.67 -18.42 12.01
CA ALA A 825 -2.94 -19.55 12.59
C ALA A 825 -1.46 -19.19 12.82
N ALA A 826 -0.83 -18.41 11.95
CA ALA A 826 0.51 -17.88 12.17
C ALA A 826 0.56 -16.95 13.41
N SER A 827 -0.44 -16.09 13.60
CA SER A 827 -0.59 -15.28 14.82
C SER A 827 -0.75 -16.13 16.08
N ALA A 828 -1.55 -17.19 16.02
CA ALA A 828 -1.73 -18.12 17.14
C ALA A 828 -0.45 -18.91 17.46
N SER A 829 0.33 -19.28 16.45
CA SER A 829 1.63 -19.96 16.59
C SER A 829 2.63 -19.08 17.36
N LEU A 830 2.71 -17.80 16.97
CA LEU A 830 3.56 -16.81 17.63
C LEU A 830 3.12 -16.55 19.08
N ASN A 831 1.80 -16.48 19.32
CA ASN A 831 1.23 -16.33 20.66
C ASN A 831 1.51 -17.53 21.56
N LEU A 832 1.34 -18.75 21.04
CA LEU A 832 1.62 -19.99 21.79
C LEU A 832 3.09 -20.06 22.21
N ALA A 833 4.02 -19.84 21.28
CA ALA A 833 5.45 -19.90 21.56
C ALA A 833 5.90 -18.83 22.55
N ARG A 834 5.54 -17.56 22.35
CA ARG A 834 5.94 -16.47 23.26
C ARG A 834 5.46 -16.73 24.70
N CYS A 835 4.22 -17.21 24.85
CA CYS A 835 3.61 -17.44 26.16
C CYS A 835 4.26 -18.62 26.90
N LEU A 836 4.53 -19.73 26.21
CA LEU A 836 5.17 -20.90 26.83
C LEU A 836 6.63 -20.63 27.23
N PHE A 837 7.41 -19.93 26.39
CA PHE A 837 8.77 -19.51 26.75
C PHE A 837 8.77 -18.51 27.90
N ALA A 838 7.85 -17.55 27.91
CA ALA A 838 7.72 -16.60 29.01
C ALA A 838 7.30 -17.27 30.32
N ALA A 839 6.44 -18.29 30.28
CA ALA A 839 6.09 -19.09 31.45
C ALA A 839 7.31 -19.85 32.01
N GLY A 840 8.10 -20.51 31.14
CA GLY A 840 9.35 -21.18 31.54
C GLY A 840 10.34 -20.21 32.19
N GLY A 841 10.63 -19.08 31.51
CA GLY A 841 11.53 -18.05 32.05
C GLY A 841 11.04 -17.44 33.37
N THR A 842 9.75 -17.13 33.48
CA THR A 842 9.14 -16.57 34.70
C THR A 842 9.21 -17.51 35.90
N SER A 843 9.20 -18.83 35.66
CA SER A 843 9.39 -19.84 36.73
C SER A 843 10.84 -19.89 37.23
N PHE A 844 11.81 -19.64 36.35
CA PHE A 844 13.24 -19.83 36.64
C PHE A 844 13.96 -18.56 37.11
N VAL A 845 13.39 -17.37 36.85
CA VAL A 845 14.11 -16.09 37.06
C VAL A 845 14.45 -15.80 38.53
N MET A 846 13.57 -16.07 39.49
CA MET A 846 13.90 -15.87 40.92
C MET A 846 14.95 -16.88 41.41
N PRO A 847 14.81 -18.21 41.20
CA PRO A 847 15.87 -19.17 41.50
C PRO A 847 17.24 -18.80 40.90
N LEU A 848 17.25 -18.23 39.69
CA LEU A 848 18.48 -17.75 39.05
C LEU A 848 19.03 -16.47 39.72
N VAL A 849 18.18 -15.51 40.05
CA VAL A 849 18.57 -14.29 40.78
C VAL A 849 19.14 -14.60 42.16
N ASP A 850 18.53 -15.53 42.89
CA ASP A 850 18.92 -15.85 44.26
C ASP A 850 20.17 -16.76 44.32
N SER A 851 20.47 -17.51 43.25
CA SER A 851 21.67 -18.36 43.15
C SER A 851 22.91 -17.68 42.59
N VAL A 852 22.80 -16.74 41.64
CA VAL A 852 23.97 -16.03 41.05
C VAL A 852 23.96 -14.51 41.20
N GLY A 853 22.90 -13.93 41.77
CA GLY A 853 22.73 -12.48 41.90
C GLY A 853 22.16 -11.82 40.64
N VAL A 854 21.51 -10.67 40.84
CA VAL A 854 20.75 -9.92 39.83
C VAL A 854 21.58 -9.60 38.58
N GLY A 855 22.82 -9.13 38.78
CA GLY A 855 23.72 -8.75 37.69
C GLY A 855 24.09 -9.92 36.77
N LEU A 856 24.44 -11.08 37.34
CA LEU A 856 24.79 -12.26 36.57
C LEU A 856 23.56 -12.95 35.96
N ALA A 857 22.44 -13.01 36.69
CA ALA A 857 21.19 -13.57 36.18
C ALA A 857 20.72 -12.89 34.88
N PHE A 858 20.74 -11.55 34.83
CA PHE A 858 20.41 -10.81 33.61
C PHE A 858 21.53 -10.79 32.57
N THR A 859 22.80 -10.99 32.97
CA THR A 859 23.88 -11.23 32.01
C THR A 859 23.69 -12.57 31.27
N ILE A 860 23.29 -13.63 31.98
CA ILE A 860 22.92 -14.91 31.37
C ILE A 860 21.72 -14.73 30.42
N CYS A 861 20.70 -13.96 30.82
CA CYS A 861 19.57 -13.64 29.94
C CYS A 861 20.00 -12.91 28.65
N ALA A 862 20.91 -11.94 28.75
CA ALA A 862 21.44 -11.22 27.59
C ALA A 862 22.32 -12.10 26.69
N ILE A 863 23.05 -13.08 27.25
CA ILE A 863 23.78 -14.11 26.49
C ILE A 863 22.80 -15.02 25.74
N VAL A 864 21.73 -15.47 26.39
CA VAL A 864 20.67 -16.30 25.75
C VAL A 864 19.98 -15.53 24.61
N GLN A 865 19.72 -14.23 24.79
CA GLN A 865 19.27 -13.34 23.71
C GLN A 865 20.30 -13.23 22.57
N ALA A 866 21.59 -13.05 22.89
CA ALA A 866 22.64 -13.00 21.87
C ALA A 866 22.79 -14.31 21.08
N VAL A 867 22.61 -15.47 21.72
CA VAL A 867 22.55 -16.79 21.05
C VAL A 867 21.30 -16.90 20.18
N ALA A 868 20.15 -16.41 20.63
CA ALA A 868 18.91 -16.46 19.86
C ALA A 868 18.96 -15.68 18.53
N LEU A 869 19.83 -14.67 18.39
CA LEU A 869 20.08 -13.97 17.12
C LEU A 869 20.54 -14.92 15.99
N THR A 870 21.09 -16.10 16.30
CA THR A 870 21.35 -17.14 15.31
C THR A 870 20.08 -17.55 14.55
N GLY A 871 18.91 -17.55 15.19
CA GLY A 871 17.62 -17.79 14.54
C GLY A 871 17.29 -16.74 13.47
N VAL A 872 17.60 -15.46 13.73
CA VAL A 872 17.44 -14.38 12.74
C VAL A 872 18.45 -14.55 11.60
N ALA A 873 19.70 -14.88 11.89
CA ALA A 873 20.73 -15.12 10.87
C ALA A 873 20.40 -16.33 9.97
N VAL A 874 19.88 -17.41 10.56
CA VAL A 874 19.36 -18.58 9.84
C VAL A 874 18.18 -18.18 8.95
N GLN A 875 17.19 -17.46 9.50
CA GLN A 875 16.04 -16.97 8.73
C GLN A 875 16.51 -16.12 7.52
N TRP A 876 17.43 -15.17 7.74
CA TRP A 876 17.97 -14.28 6.72
C TRP A 876 18.76 -15.01 5.61
N ARG A 877 19.38 -16.17 5.92
CA ARG A 877 20.19 -16.97 4.98
C ARG A 877 19.45 -18.14 4.32
N PHE A 878 18.35 -18.63 4.90
CA PHE A 878 17.67 -19.85 4.43
C PHE A 878 16.18 -19.68 4.10
N ALA A 879 15.46 -18.72 4.67
CA ALA A 879 14.00 -18.65 4.47
C ALA A 879 13.58 -18.42 3.01
N GLY A 880 14.34 -17.62 2.24
CA GLY A 880 14.11 -17.44 0.79
C GLY A 880 14.35 -18.70 -0.07
N ARG A 881 14.94 -19.77 0.48
CA ARG A 881 14.97 -21.11 -0.13
C ARG A 881 13.78 -21.94 0.34
N TRP A 882 13.54 -22.01 1.64
CA TRP A 882 12.41 -22.75 2.23
C TRP A 882 11.03 -22.26 1.77
N ARG A 883 10.89 -20.97 1.44
CA ARG A 883 9.71 -20.38 0.80
C ARG A 883 9.48 -20.98 -0.58
N ARG A 884 10.46 -20.87 -1.48
CA ARG A 884 10.42 -21.42 -2.84
C ARG A 884 10.22 -22.95 -2.88
N GLU A 885 10.75 -23.68 -1.90
CA GLU A 885 10.54 -25.12 -1.73
C GLU A 885 9.07 -25.47 -1.42
N ALA A 886 8.39 -24.71 -0.56
CA ALA A 886 6.99 -24.96 -0.22
C ALA A 886 6.04 -24.48 -1.32
N GLU A 887 6.27 -23.30 -1.91
CA GLU A 887 5.50 -22.82 -3.07
C GLU A 887 5.55 -23.83 -4.24
N ARG A 888 6.70 -24.50 -4.43
CA ARG A 888 6.82 -25.61 -5.39
C ARG A 888 6.01 -26.83 -4.96
N LYS A 889 6.01 -27.20 -3.67
CA LYS A 889 5.23 -28.34 -3.17
C LYS A 889 3.73 -28.09 -3.27
N GLU A 890 3.23 -26.92 -2.86
CA GLU A 890 1.79 -26.62 -2.90
C GLU A 890 1.26 -26.62 -4.35
N ARG A 891 2.05 -26.18 -5.34
CA ARG A 891 1.72 -26.35 -6.77
C ARG A 891 1.62 -27.82 -7.20
N LEU A 892 2.58 -28.66 -6.81
CA LEU A 892 2.55 -30.10 -7.11
C LEU A 892 1.39 -30.83 -6.40
N ASP A 893 1.11 -30.49 -5.14
CA ASP A 893 -0.01 -31.02 -4.36
C ASP A 893 -1.36 -30.58 -4.98
N GLU A 894 -1.44 -29.38 -5.57
CA GLU A 894 -2.60 -28.90 -6.35
C GLU A 894 -2.75 -29.58 -7.71
N GLU A 895 -1.66 -29.80 -8.44
CA GLU A 895 -1.63 -30.50 -9.73
C GLU A 895 -2.13 -31.94 -9.55
N GLN A 896 -1.60 -32.67 -8.56
CA GLN A 896 -2.07 -34.02 -8.20
C GLN A 896 -3.55 -34.03 -7.75
N GLN A 897 -4.03 -33.00 -7.05
CA GLN A 897 -5.46 -32.88 -6.71
C GLN A 897 -6.36 -32.53 -7.90
N LYS A 898 -5.83 -31.93 -8.97
CA LYS A 898 -6.57 -31.69 -10.22
C LYS A 898 -6.63 -33.00 -11.02
N GLU A 899 -5.50 -33.69 -11.19
CA GLU A 899 -5.43 -35.02 -11.82
C GLU A 899 -6.37 -36.02 -11.14
N ALA A 900 -6.32 -36.14 -9.81
CA ALA A 900 -7.19 -37.05 -9.05
C ALA A 900 -8.69 -36.70 -9.10
N ARG A 901 -9.07 -35.51 -9.60
CA ARG A 901 -10.47 -35.10 -9.86
C ARG A 901 -10.89 -35.17 -11.33
N VAL A 902 -9.97 -35.56 -12.22
CA VAL A 902 -10.23 -35.82 -13.64
C VAL A 902 -10.33 -37.35 -13.90
N VAL A 903 -9.89 -38.17 -12.94
CA VAL A 903 -9.92 -39.64 -12.96
C VAL A 903 -11.12 -40.21 -12.18
N VAL A 904 -12.03 -39.34 -11.68
CA VAL A 904 -13.25 -39.68 -10.92
C VAL A 904 -14.45 -38.94 -11.50
#